data_AF-A0A815ZBS0-F1
#
_entry.id   AF-A0A815ZBS0-F1
#
_cell.length_a   1.000
_cell.length_b   1.000
_cell.length_c   1.000
_cell.angle_alpha   90.00
_cell.angle_beta   90.00
_cell.angle_gamma   90.00
#
_symmetry.space_group_name_H-M   'P 1'
#
loop_
_entity.id
_entity.type
_entity.pdbx_description
1 polymer ?
#
loop_
_entity_poly.entity_id
_entity_poly.type
_entity_poly.pdbx_seq_one_letter_code
_entity_poly.pdbx_strand_id
1 'polypeptide(L)'
;MTGSMNAGRQWPVAVVLSNGKILVAGGYNGTNYLSITELYDPSTGTWATTGSMNTVRSYHTGTLLTNGNVLVVGGHNGSAYLTSAELYNVSSGTWATTGNMNTARQYHREILLTNGKVLVAGGTNSAALSSAELYDPSTGTWTTTTSMSTVRVSATATVLTNGKVLFTGGSNGGSTVSNTAEMYDPSSGLWGTTGTMSVGRISHTACMLANGKVLVTGGYSGSGYLASAELYDPSTGTWATTGSMSFTREAVTSALLINGKVLVTGGWNGASLSISELYDPSSGIWTTTASMNASRNLYIISKTPNGVMLVAGGSNSVNTAELYYPSPSIWAILGSMNAERQQHRTVVLSDGRVLVTGGHNGHNYLSSAELYDASTGVWTTTASMSSARYYHTVTLLTNGNVLVVGGHNGSAYLTSAELYNVSSGTWALTGNMNAARQAHTATLLTNGKVLVTGGLNPNATNSAELYDPSTGTWTTTGNMNTARQYHTATLLTDGTVLVTGGYNGSGYLSSTELYNPSSGTWTTTKNMNIVRQYHTATLLTNGKVLVAGGYSGSAYLASAELYDPSTGNWTTTGSMSSTRNYFETTVLINGKVLVTGGWNGVSLNISELYDPSSGIWTTTTSMNAARSSHTTTVLMNGNILVAGGYVDSIYLNTAELYLST
;
A
#
# COMPACT_ATOMS: atom_id res chain seq x y z
N MET A 1 9.92 4.21 -3.37
CA MET A 1 11.13 3.35 -3.30
C MET A 1 11.29 2.90 -1.86
N THR A 2 11.33 1.60 -1.58
CA THR A 2 11.94 1.14 -0.32
C THR A 2 13.42 1.50 -0.45
N GLY A 3 14.03 2.18 0.51
CA GLY A 3 15.49 2.38 0.48
C GLY A 3 16.25 1.06 0.33
N SER A 4 17.55 1.14 0.13
CA SER A 4 18.40 -0.05 0.13
C SER A 4 18.87 -0.36 1.55
N MET A 5 18.95 -1.65 1.90
CA MET A 5 19.73 -2.05 3.07
C MET A 5 21.19 -1.62 2.87
N ASN A 6 21.86 -1.25 3.96
CA ASN A 6 23.24 -0.82 3.92
C ASN A 6 24.21 -1.95 3.53
N ALA A 7 23.83 -3.22 3.74
CA ALA A 7 24.62 -4.36 3.34
C ALA A 7 23.77 -5.48 2.71
N GLY A 8 24.18 -5.92 1.52
CA GLY A 8 23.67 -7.15 0.91
C GLY A 8 24.07 -8.38 1.73
N ARG A 9 23.12 -9.27 1.99
CA ARG A 9 23.32 -10.44 2.84
C ARG A 9 22.36 -11.58 2.50
N GLN A 10 22.84 -12.79 2.74
CA GLN A 10 22.16 -14.06 2.52
C GLN A 10 21.88 -14.73 3.87
N TRP A 11 20.76 -15.44 3.97
CA TRP A 11 20.29 -16.10 5.19
C TRP A 11 20.31 -15.22 6.46
N PRO A 12 19.81 -13.97 6.41
CA PRO A 12 19.48 -13.25 7.64
C PRO A 12 18.21 -13.85 8.26
N VAL A 13 17.92 -13.46 9.50
CA VAL A 13 16.56 -13.52 10.03
C VAL A 13 15.87 -12.17 9.83
N ALA A 14 14.55 -12.17 9.68
CA ALA A 14 13.75 -10.97 9.74
C ALA A 14 12.43 -11.21 10.47
N VAL A 15 12.08 -10.24 11.31
CA VAL A 15 11.00 -10.36 12.28
C VAL A 15 10.17 -9.08 12.25
N VAL A 16 8.85 -9.20 12.09
CA VAL A 16 7.94 -8.05 12.28
C VAL A 16 7.91 -7.73 13.76
N LEU A 17 8.14 -6.48 14.09
CA LEU A 17 8.09 -5.96 15.45
C LEU A 17 6.67 -5.48 15.78
N SER A 18 6.38 -5.37 17.08
CA SER A 18 5.07 -4.89 17.56
C SER A 18 4.71 -3.48 17.08
N ASN A 19 5.70 -2.66 16.73
CA ASN A 19 5.52 -1.31 16.18
C ASN A 19 5.36 -1.29 14.64
N GLY A 20 5.24 -2.45 13.98
CA GLY A 20 5.09 -2.56 12.54
C GLY A 20 6.38 -2.43 11.72
N LYS A 21 7.52 -2.10 12.35
CA LYS A 21 8.84 -2.16 11.71
C LYS A 21 9.31 -3.60 11.57
N ILE A 22 10.31 -3.82 10.72
CA ILE A 22 10.86 -5.15 10.46
C ILE A 22 12.35 -5.12 10.80
N LEU A 23 12.75 -5.92 11.77
CA LEU A 23 14.16 -6.15 12.10
C LEU A 23 14.73 -7.15 11.11
N VAL A 24 15.90 -6.87 10.53
CA VAL A 24 16.71 -7.83 9.76
C VAL A 24 18.05 -7.98 10.46
N ALA A 25 18.44 -9.21 10.82
CA ALA A 25 19.64 -9.46 11.60
C ALA A 25 20.52 -10.58 11.00
N GLY A 26 21.84 -10.36 11.07
CA GLY A 26 22.85 -11.35 10.72
C GLY A 26 22.96 -11.66 9.22
N GLY A 27 23.33 -12.90 8.90
CA GLY A 27 23.48 -13.39 7.53
C GLY A 27 24.94 -13.47 7.08
N TYR A 28 25.14 -13.66 5.78
CA TYR A 28 26.44 -13.82 5.12
C TYR A 28 26.48 -12.97 3.85
N ASN A 29 27.52 -12.14 3.65
CA ASN A 29 27.59 -11.24 2.49
C ASN A 29 28.38 -11.78 1.30
N GLY A 30 28.75 -13.06 1.30
CA GLY A 30 29.64 -13.67 0.30
C GLY A 30 31.11 -13.75 0.76
N THR A 31 31.47 -13.02 1.82
CA THR A 31 32.82 -13.05 2.40
C THR A 31 32.78 -13.29 3.91
N ASN A 32 31.95 -12.53 4.63
CA ASN A 32 31.90 -12.49 6.07
C ASN A 32 30.52 -12.90 6.59
N TYR A 33 30.52 -13.63 7.72
CA TYR A 33 29.35 -13.78 8.57
C TYR A 33 29.11 -12.47 9.30
N LEU A 34 27.84 -12.10 9.43
CA LEU A 34 27.42 -10.78 9.87
C LEU A 34 26.77 -10.81 11.24
N SER A 35 27.00 -9.76 12.02
CA SER A 35 26.26 -9.46 13.25
C SER A 35 25.40 -8.19 13.12
N ILE A 36 25.53 -7.47 12.00
CA ILE A 36 24.81 -6.23 11.76
C ILE A 36 23.31 -6.46 11.72
N THR A 37 22.56 -5.45 12.14
CA THR A 37 21.10 -5.47 12.09
C THR A 37 20.56 -4.13 11.63
N GLU A 38 19.47 -4.19 10.88
CA GLU A 38 18.84 -3.02 10.26
C GLU A 38 17.33 -3.11 10.45
N LEU A 39 16.69 -1.96 10.66
CA LEU A 39 15.24 -1.82 10.75
C LEU A 39 14.72 -1.27 9.44
N TYR A 40 13.76 -1.96 8.85
CA TYR A 40 12.91 -1.40 7.81
C TYR A 40 11.64 -0.83 8.42
N ASP A 41 11.32 0.40 8.05
CA ASP A 41 10.06 1.04 8.39
C ASP A 41 9.14 1.04 7.15
N PRO A 42 8.11 0.18 7.11
CA PRO A 42 7.19 0.14 5.97
C PRO A 42 6.40 1.43 5.76
N SER A 43 6.24 2.26 6.80
CA SER A 43 5.46 3.51 6.69
C SER A 43 6.22 4.59 5.92
N THR A 44 7.53 4.68 6.14
CA THR A 44 8.41 5.64 5.46
C THR A 44 9.14 5.04 4.25
N GLY A 45 9.13 3.72 4.13
CA GLY A 45 9.92 2.99 3.15
C GLY A 45 11.43 3.10 3.38
N THR A 46 11.89 3.41 4.59
CA THR A 46 13.31 3.66 4.88
C THR A 46 13.95 2.53 5.68
N TRP A 47 15.26 2.38 5.49
CA TRP A 47 16.11 1.54 6.34
C TRP A 47 16.88 2.39 7.33
N ALA A 48 17.04 1.88 8.54
CA ALA A 48 17.88 2.48 9.57
C ALA A 48 18.76 1.40 10.22
N THR A 49 19.99 1.77 10.58
CA THR A 49 20.84 0.91 11.40
C THR A 49 20.33 0.88 12.84
N THR A 50 20.53 -0.24 13.53
CA THR A 50 20.28 -0.37 14.97
C THR A 50 21.43 -1.14 15.63
N GLY A 51 21.32 -1.48 16.91
CA GLY A 51 22.36 -2.24 17.62
C GLY A 51 22.73 -3.53 16.88
N SER A 52 23.96 -4.00 17.01
CA SER A 52 24.42 -5.25 16.38
C SER A 52 24.40 -6.41 17.37
N MET A 53 24.21 -7.63 16.86
CA MET A 53 24.41 -8.84 17.67
C MET A 53 25.86 -8.93 18.15
N ASN A 54 26.07 -9.61 19.27
CA ASN A 54 27.40 -9.90 19.80
C ASN A 54 28.09 -10.99 18.96
N THR A 55 27.32 -11.95 18.44
CA THR A 55 27.84 -13.06 17.64
C THR A 55 27.47 -12.87 16.18
N VAL A 56 28.46 -12.97 15.29
CA VAL A 56 28.18 -13.12 13.84
C VAL A 56 27.50 -14.45 13.58
N ARG A 57 26.40 -14.45 12.84
CA ARG A 57 25.64 -15.68 12.58
C ARG A 57 24.86 -15.64 11.28
N SER A 58 24.78 -16.79 10.63
CA SER A 58 23.92 -17.09 9.48
C SER A 58 23.17 -18.41 9.73
N TYR A 59 22.11 -18.71 8.98
CA TYR A 59 21.29 -19.93 9.15
C TYR A 59 20.64 -20.11 10.53
N HIS A 60 20.51 -19.01 11.26
CA HIS A 60 19.83 -18.91 12.54
C HIS A 60 18.35 -18.59 12.33
N THR A 61 17.57 -18.68 13.39
CA THR A 61 16.16 -18.24 13.42
C THR A 61 15.98 -17.13 14.43
N GLY A 62 14.80 -16.52 14.42
CA GLY A 62 14.42 -15.56 15.43
C GLY A 62 12.93 -15.29 15.43
N THR A 63 12.43 -14.94 16.61
CA THR A 63 10.99 -14.85 16.90
C THR A 63 10.69 -13.64 17.76
N LEU A 64 9.62 -12.91 17.42
CA LEU A 64 9.06 -11.89 18.30
C LEU A 64 8.40 -12.56 19.51
N LEU A 65 8.84 -12.22 20.70
CA LEU A 65 8.31 -12.71 21.96
C LEU A 65 7.09 -11.91 22.41
N THR A 66 6.30 -12.47 23.31
CA THR A 66 5.10 -11.80 23.88
C THR A 66 5.42 -10.52 24.65
N ASN A 67 6.65 -10.38 25.16
CA ASN A 67 7.13 -9.17 25.82
C ASN A 67 7.61 -8.07 24.84
N GLY A 68 7.54 -8.32 23.53
CA GLY A 68 7.92 -7.38 22.48
C GLY A 68 9.40 -7.41 22.09
N ASN A 69 10.25 -8.22 22.74
CA ASN A 69 11.65 -8.41 22.33
C ASN A 69 11.75 -9.49 21.24
N VAL A 70 12.87 -9.51 20.50
CA VAL A 70 13.14 -10.57 19.52
C VAL A 70 14.21 -11.50 20.06
N LEU A 71 13.91 -12.80 20.12
CA LEU A 71 14.90 -13.84 20.37
C LEU A 71 15.57 -14.24 19.06
N VAL A 72 16.89 -14.40 19.06
CA VAL A 72 17.66 -14.98 17.95
C VAL A 72 18.51 -16.13 18.46
N VAL A 73 18.47 -17.27 17.78
CA VAL A 73 19.02 -18.53 18.28
C VAL A 73 19.85 -19.29 17.24
N GLY A 74 20.99 -19.82 17.68
CA GLY A 74 21.80 -20.77 16.90
C GLY A 74 22.41 -20.18 15.63
N GLY A 75 22.59 -21.02 14.62
CA GLY A 75 23.24 -20.69 13.35
C GLY A 75 24.72 -21.10 13.31
N HIS A 76 25.45 -20.51 12.37
CA HIS A 76 26.88 -20.72 12.15
C HIS A 76 27.62 -19.39 12.02
N ASN A 77 28.81 -19.29 12.61
CA ASN A 77 29.62 -18.06 12.62
C ASN A 77 30.81 -18.09 11.65
N GLY A 78 30.94 -19.16 10.86
CA GLY A 78 32.07 -19.40 9.97
C GLY A 78 33.06 -20.45 10.47
N SER A 79 33.09 -20.69 11.78
CA SER A 79 33.99 -21.67 12.41
C SER A 79 33.25 -22.77 13.16
N ALA A 80 32.09 -22.47 13.73
CA ALA A 80 31.34 -23.40 14.57
C ALA A 80 29.83 -23.22 14.47
N TYR A 81 29.11 -24.31 14.72
CA TYR A 81 27.68 -24.30 15.02
C TYR A 81 27.45 -23.66 16.39
N LEU A 82 26.40 -22.85 16.51
CA LEU A 82 26.16 -22.04 17.69
C LEU A 82 25.08 -22.64 18.60
N THR A 83 25.35 -22.63 19.91
CA THR A 83 24.36 -22.78 20.99
C THR A 83 23.81 -21.44 21.45
N SER A 84 24.46 -20.33 21.10
CA SER A 84 24.18 -19.04 21.68
C SER A 84 22.84 -18.46 21.23
N ALA A 85 22.19 -17.78 22.16
CA ALA A 85 20.98 -17.00 21.92
C ALA A 85 21.15 -15.57 22.41
N GLU A 86 20.51 -14.64 21.72
CA GLU A 86 20.57 -13.21 22.00
C GLU A 86 19.17 -12.59 21.88
N LEU A 87 18.92 -11.55 22.68
CA LEU A 87 17.67 -10.81 22.72
C LEU A 87 17.89 -9.40 22.17
N TYR A 88 17.09 -9.01 21.19
CA TYR A 88 16.95 -7.62 20.76
C TYR A 88 15.83 -6.95 21.51
N ASN A 89 16.15 -5.87 22.22
CA ASN A 89 15.17 -5.02 22.84
C ASN A 89 14.67 -3.99 21.82
N VAL A 90 13.38 -4.09 21.47
CA VAL A 90 12.76 -3.25 20.44
C VAL A 90 12.64 -1.78 20.85
N SER A 91 12.50 -1.48 22.14
CA SER A 91 12.33 -0.10 22.60
C SER A 91 13.65 0.66 22.68
N SER A 92 14.74 -0.01 23.07
CA SER A 92 16.08 0.60 23.15
C SER A 92 16.93 0.40 21.90
N GLY A 93 16.59 -0.56 21.04
CA GLY A 93 17.37 -0.91 19.87
C GLY A 93 18.71 -1.60 20.19
N THR A 94 18.80 -2.27 21.35
CA THR A 94 20.05 -2.87 21.85
C THR A 94 19.96 -4.39 21.96
N TRP A 95 21.09 -5.08 21.82
CA TRP A 95 21.21 -6.53 22.00
C TRP A 95 21.76 -6.90 23.37
N ALA A 96 21.29 -8.02 23.91
CA ALA A 96 21.79 -8.65 25.13
C ALA A 96 21.90 -10.16 24.94
N THR A 97 22.86 -10.80 25.61
CA THR A 97 22.94 -12.26 25.66
C THR A 97 21.87 -12.83 26.60
N THR A 98 21.41 -14.04 26.31
CA THR A 98 20.54 -14.83 27.22
C THR A 98 21.15 -16.22 27.42
N GLY A 99 20.45 -17.15 28.07
CA GLY A 99 20.90 -18.53 28.22
C GLY A 99 21.18 -19.19 26.86
N ASN A 100 21.98 -20.26 26.88
CA ASN A 100 22.37 -21.00 25.68
C ASN A 100 21.57 -22.30 25.54
N MET A 101 21.32 -22.72 24.29
CA MET A 101 20.87 -24.08 24.01
C MET A 101 21.91 -25.10 24.49
N ASN A 102 21.46 -26.31 24.78
CA ASN A 102 22.32 -27.45 25.09
C ASN A 102 22.98 -27.99 23.81
N THR A 103 22.26 -27.99 22.70
CA THR A 103 22.75 -28.51 21.42
C THR A 103 22.92 -27.39 20.40
N ALA A 104 24.13 -27.23 19.87
CA ALA A 104 24.39 -26.32 18.76
C ALA A 104 23.61 -26.76 17.51
N ARG A 105 23.07 -25.82 16.74
CA ARG A 105 22.30 -26.16 15.53
C ARG A 105 22.17 -24.99 14.55
N GLN A 106 22.11 -25.31 13.26
CA GLN A 106 21.67 -24.43 12.17
C GLN A 106 20.55 -25.09 11.36
N TYR A 107 19.82 -24.32 10.54
CA TYR A 107 18.67 -24.81 9.73
C TYR A 107 17.55 -25.47 10.56
N HIS A 108 17.45 -25.11 11.84
CA HIS A 108 16.40 -25.57 12.73
C HIS A 108 15.13 -24.72 12.55
N ARG A 109 14.07 -25.08 13.28
CA ARG A 109 12.87 -24.26 13.41
C ARG A 109 12.68 -23.77 14.82
N GLU A 110 12.22 -22.54 14.93
CA GLU A 110 11.92 -21.83 16.17
C GLU A 110 10.47 -21.37 16.11
N ILE A 111 9.71 -21.64 17.17
CA ILE A 111 8.27 -21.40 17.21
C ILE A 111 7.88 -20.86 18.59
N LEU A 112 7.27 -19.67 18.62
CA LEU A 112 6.59 -19.17 19.81
C LEU A 112 5.33 -19.99 20.06
N LEU A 113 5.26 -20.59 21.25
CA LEU A 113 4.12 -21.37 21.71
C LEU A 113 3.07 -20.47 22.36
N THR A 114 1.84 -20.97 22.43
CA THR A 114 0.70 -20.25 23.05
C THR A 114 0.91 -19.96 24.54
N ASN A 115 1.79 -20.70 25.22
CA ASN A 115 2.19 -20.47 26.61
C ASN A 115 3.33 -19.44 26.77
N GLY A 116 3.78 -18.81 25.68
CA GLY A 116 4.84 -17.81 25.69
C GLY A 116 6.28 -18.36 25.65
N LYS A 117 6.48 -19.68 25.75
CA LYS A 117 7.80 -20.32 25.57
C LYS A 117 8.13 -20.46 24.09
N VAL A 118 9.41 -20.64 23.78
CA VAL A 118 9.88 -20.84 22.40
C VAL A 118 10.42 -22.25 22.23
N LEU A 119 9.83 -23.01 21.31
CA LEU A 119 10.31 -24.33 20.91
C LEU A 119 11.35 -24.19 19.80
N VAL A 120 12.52 -24.82 19.99
CA VAL A 120 13.56 -24.95 18.99
C VAL A 120 13.79 -26.43 18.69
N ALA A 121 13.63 -26.86 17.43
CA ALA A 121 13.71 -28.27 17.08
C ALA A 121 14.37 -28.53 15.72
N GLY A 122 15.03 -29.68 15.61
CA GLY A 122 15.68 -30.14 14.39
C GLY A 122 16.97 -29.38 14.05
N GLY A 123 17.29 -29.29 12.76
CA GLY A 123 18.51 -28.69 12.26
C GLY A 123 19.69 -29.67 12.20
N THR A 124 20.89 -29.13 12.07
CA THR A 124 22.14 -29.91 11.97
C THR A 124 23.29 -29.26 12.71
N ASN A 125 24.20 -30.11 13.21
CA ASN A 125 25.51 -29.75 13.76
C ASN A 125 26.64 -30.61 13.16
N SER A 126 26.51 -30.94 11.88
CA SER A 126 27.21 -32.01 11.11
C SER A 126 26.47 -33.34 11.13
N ALA A 127 25.60 -33.59 12.10
CA ALA A 127 24.59 -34.64 12.06
C ALA A 127 23.19 -34.03 12.07
N ALA A 128 22.26 -34.63 11.33
CA ALA A 128 20.86 -34.22 11.39
C ALA A 128 20.27 -34.53 12.76
N LEU A 129 19.54 -33.58 13.31
CA LEU A 129 19.03 -33.62 14.67
C LEU A 129 17.52 -33.91 14.68
N SER A 130 17.09 -34.72 15.64
CA SER A 130 15.68 -34.86 16.03
C SER A 130 15.39 -34.20 17.38
N SER A 131 16.43 -33.72 18.07
CA SER A 131 16.31 -33.11 19.39
C SER A 131 15.59 -31.77 19.34
N ALA A 132 14.91 -31.47 20.44
CA ALA A 132 14.17 -30.23 20.62
C ALA A 132 14.34 -29.67 22.05
N GLU A 133 14.33 -28.36 22.15
CA GLU A 133 14.59 -27.61 23.38
C GLU A 133 13.58 -26.46 23.52
N LEU A 134 13.24 -26.10 24.75
CA LEU A 134 12.36 -24.99 25.10
C LEU A 134 13.13 -23.88 25.78
N TYR A 135 12.98 -22.67 25.26
CA TYR A 135 13.40 -21.44 25.92
C TYR A 135 12.24 -20.81 26.70
N ASP A 136 12.51 -20.41 27.93
CA ASP A 136 11.58 -19.65 28.77
C ASP A 136 12.01 -18.17 28.82
N PRO A 137 11.28 -17.26 28.14
CA PRO A 137 11.63 -15.84 28.12
C PRO A 137 11.61 -15.14 29.48
N SER A 138 10.90 -15.68 30.47
CA SER A 138 10.79 -15.05 31.79
C SER A 138 12.05 -15.23 32.64
N THR A 139 12.77 -16.34 32.42
CA THR A 139 13.98 -16.71 33.18
C THR A 139 15.24 -16.68 32.33
N GLY A 140 15.10 -16.67 31.00
CA GLY A 140 16.22 -16.81 30.07
C GLY A 140 16.84 -18.22 30.05
N THR A 141 16.11 -19.24 30.53
CA THR A 141 16.64 -20.60 30.66
C THR A 141 16.17 -21.53 29.54
N TRP A 142 16.99 -22.55 29.27
CA TRP A 142 16.71 -23.59 28.28
C TRP A 142 16.46 -24.94 28.96
N THR A 143 15.50 -25.70 28.44
CA THR A 143 15.17 -27.04 28.92
C THR A 143 15.05 -28.00 27.73
N THR A 144 15.55 -29.23 27.88
CA THR A 144 15.40 -30.26 26.86
C THR A 144 13.98 -30.83 26.87
N THR A 145 13.47 -31.18 25.70
CA THR A 145 12.20 -31.90 25.55
C THR A 145 12.45 -33.33 25.07
N THR A 146 11.38 -34.12 24.95
CA THR A 146 11.47 -35.36 24.18
C THR A 146 11.86 -35.08 22.73
N SER A 147 12.40 -36.07 22.02
CA SER A 147 12.86 -35.89 20.64
C SER A 147 11.82 -36.38 19.64
N MET A 148 11.86 -35.81 18.43
CA MET A 148 11.17 -36.37 17.28
C MET A 148 11.70 -37.78 16.97
N SER A 149 10.85 -38.63 16.41
CA SER A 149 11.24 -39.93 15.87
C SER A 149 12.04 -39.80 14.57
N THR A 150 11.84 -38.73 13.82
CA THR A 150 12.55 -38.43 12.57
C THR A 150 13.52 -37.26 12.77
N VAL A 151 14.74 -37.39 12.26
CA VAL A 151 15.69 -36.26 12.15
C VAL A 151 15.26 -35.30 11.05
N ARG A 152 15.35 -33.99 11.29
CA ARG A 152 14.77 -32.99 10.36
C ARG A 152 15.70 -31.79 10.17
N VAL A 153 16.35 -31.72 9.01
CA VAL A 153 17.01 -30.51 8.50
C VAL A 153 16.09 -29.83 7.49
N SER A 154 15.93 -28.50 7.56
CA SER A 154 15.14 -27.69 6.61
C SER A 154 13.67 -28.12 6.45
N ALA A 155 13.07 -28.67 7.51
CA ALA A 155 11.63 -28.95 7.62
C ALA A 155 10.81 -27.66 7.76
N THR A 156 9.49 -27.73 7.83
CA THR A 156 8.63 -26.60 8.27
C THR A 156 7.93 -26.93 9.58
N ALA A 157 7.63 -25.89 10.37
CA ALA A 157 6.87 -26.00 11.60
C ALA A 157 5.69 -25.01 11.57
N THR A 158 4.51 -25.45 12.01
CA THR A 158 3.28 -24.63 11.99
C THR A 158 2.52 -24.79 13.30
N VAL A 159 2.24 -23.69 13.99
CA VAL A 159 1.35 -23.69 15.15
C VAL A 159 -0.08 -23.89 14.66
N LEU A 160 -0.74 -24.93 15.19
CA LEU A 160 -2.10 -25.30 14.88
C LEU A 160 -3.10 -24.50 15.73
N THR A 161 -4.35 -24.43 15.29
CA THR A 161 -5.43 -23.74 16.02
C THR A 161 -5.69 -24.31 17.42
N ASN A 162 -5.32 -25.58 17.65
CA ASN A 162 -5.38 -26.24 18.95
C ASN A 162 -4.12 -26.03 19.82
N GLY A 163 -3.17 -25.19 19.38
CA GLY A 163 -1.93 -24.88 20.10
C GLY A 163 -0.80 -25.91 19.92
N LYS A 164 -1.03 -27.05 19.27
CA LYS A 164 0.04 -28.02 18.93
C LYS A 164 0.89 -27.49 17.78
N VAL A 165 2.11 -28.02 17.61
CA VAL A 165 3.01 -27.62 16.52
C VAL A 165 3.22 -28.78 15.57
N LEU A 166 2.82 -28.61 14.31
CA LEU A 166 3.03 -29.58 13.25
C LEU A 166 4.40 -29.38 12.60
N PHE A 167 5.24 -30.41 12.59
CA PHE A 167 6.50 -30.49 11.86
C PHE A 167 6.36 -31.38 10.64
N THR A 168 6.77 -30.91 9.47
CA THR A 168 6.59 -31.64 8.20
C THR A 168 7.85 -31.64 7.34
N GLY A 169 8.12 -32.79 6.72
CA GLY A 169 9.24 -32.99 5.80
C GLY A 169 10.62 -32.84 6.45
N GLY A 170 11.57 -32.32 5.69
CA GLY A 170 12.99 -32.23 6.05
C GLY A 170 13.80 -33.45 5.59
N SER A 171 15.11 -33.43 5.82
CA SER A 171 16.01 -34.55 5.48
C SER A 171 16.86 -35.00 6.67
N ASN A 172 17.52 -36.14 6.49
CA ASN A 172 18.52 -36.68 7.41
C ASN A 172 19.93 -36.07 7.21
N GLY A 173 20.02 -34.88 6.59
CA GLY A 173 21.30 -34.23 6.30
C GLY A 173 22.01 -34.75 5.04
N GLY A 174 21.46 -35.76 4.36
CA GLY A 174 21.88 -36.26 3.04
C GLY A 174 20.75 -36.21 2.00
N SER A 175 20.78 -37.10 1.00
CA SER A 175 19.80 -37.15 -0.10
C SER A 175 18.42 -37.70 0.27
N THR A 176 18.27 -38.33 1.45
CA THR A 176 16.99 -38.90 1.87
C THR A 176 16.07 -37.82 2.41
N VAL A 177 15.02 -37.52 1.63
CA VAL A 177 14.00 -36.55 1.97
C VAL A 177 12.80 -37.24 2.60
N SER A 178 12.32 -36.72 3.73
CA SER A 178 11.20 -37.29 4.48
C SER A 178 9.85 -36.77 3.98
N ASN A 179 8.86 -37.65 3.92
CA ASN A 179 7.44 -37.32 3.74
C ASN A 179 6.63 -37.42 5.04
N THR A 180 7.29 -37.67 6.18
CA THR A 180 6.61 -37.84 7.47
C THR A 180 6.28 -36.50 8.11
N ALA A 181 5.29 -36.51 8.99
CA ALA A 181 4.95 -35.40 9.85
C ALA A 181 4.79 -35.85 11.31
N GLU A 182 5.11 -34.95 12.23
CA GLU A 182 5.02 -35.16 13.67
C GLU A 182 4.44 -33.92 14.34
N MET A 183 3.74 -34.10 15.46
CA MET A 183 3.15 -33.01 16.23
C MET A 183 3.79 -32.94 17.61
N TYR A 184 4.20 -31.74 18.01
CA TYR A 184 4.57 -31.43 19.38
C TYR A 184 3.35 -30.90 20.14
N ASP A 185 3.13 -31.43 21.34
CA ASP A 185 2.09 -30.96 22.26
C ASP A 185 2.72 -30.16 23.42
N PRO A 186 2.59 -28.82 23.44
CA PRO A 186 3.16 -27.99 24.50
C PRO A 186 2.68 -28.29 25.91
N SER A 187 1.50 -28.91 26.06
CA SER A 187 0.93 -29.21 27.38
C SER A 187 1.60 -30.41 28.05
N SER A 188 2.00 -31.40 27.25
CA SER A 188 2.65 -32.63 27.72
C SER A 188 4.16 -32.66 27.46
N GLY A 189 4.66 -31.84 26.54
CA GLY A 189 6.06 -31.86 26.10
C GLY A 189 6.43 -33.08 25.24
N LEU A 190 5.42 -33.80 24.74
CA LEU A 190 5.58 -35.03 23.96
C LEU A 190 5.43 -34.79 22.46
N TRP A 191 6.16 -35.59 21.68
CA TRP A 191 5.99 -35.71 20.24
C TRP A 191 5.11 -36.91 19.89
N GLY A 192 4.27 -36.77 18.86
CA GLY A 192 3.48 -37.86 18.29
C GLY A 192 3.50 -37.84 16.77
N THR A 193 3.47 -39.00 16.14
CA THR A 193 3.36 -39.13 14.68
C THR A 193 1.95 -38.78 14.20
N THR A 194 1.84 -38.32 12.96
CA THR A 194 0.55 -38.12 12.27
C THR A 194 0.64 -38.69 10.84
N GLY A 195 -0.39 -38.48 10.01
CA GLY A 195 -0.38 -38.93 8.62
C GLY A 195 0.84 -38.43 7.84
N THR A 196 1.10 -39.08 6.70
CA THR A 196 2.25 -38.81 5.83
C THR A 196 1.84 -38.11 4.55
N MET A 197 2.72 -37.24 4.04
CA MET A 197 2.59 -36.64 2.72
C MET A 197 2.83 -37.70 1.63
N SER A 198 2.24 -37.50 0.46
CA SER A 198 2.45 -38.34 -0.73
C SER A 198 3.87 -38.24 -1.28
N VAL A 199 4.54 -37.09 -1.09
CA VAL A 199 5.91 -36.85 -1.57
C VAL A 199 6.76 -36.26 -0.44
N GLY A 200 8.01 -36.70 -0.34
CA GLY A 200 8.99 -36.12 0.59
C GLY A 200 9.42 -34.73 0.15
N ARG A 201 9.61 -33.81 1.10
CA ARG A 201 9.94 -32.40 0.79
C ARG A 201 10.97 -31.83 1.75
N ILE A 202 11.98 -31.15 1.23
CA ILE A 202 12.80 -30.18 1.98
C ILE A 202 12.65 -28.79 1.38
N SER A 203 12.95 -27.75 2.18
CA SER A 203 12.94 -26.35 1.73
C SER A 203 11.59 -25.92 1.13
N HIS A 204 10.50 -26.59 1.50
CA HIS A 204 9.14 -26.23 1.16
C HIS A 204 8.61 -25.15 2.12
N THR A 205 7.43 -24.63 1.81
CA THR A 205 6.71 -23.69 2.68
C THR A 205 5.45 -24.33 3.23
N ALA A 206 5.02 -23.90 4.41
CA ALA A 206 3.79 -24.32 5.06
C ALA A 206 3.00 -23.09 5.53
N CYS A 207 1.71 -23.04 5.20
CA CYS A 207 0.82 -21.94 5.51
C CYS A 207 -0.44 -22.44 6.20
N MET A 208 -0.72 -21.94 7.41
CA MET A 208 -2.01 -22.15 8.07
C MET A 208 -3.10 -21.37 7.33
N LEU A 209 -4.16 -22.05 6.95
CA LEU A 209 -5.32 -21.48 6.27
C LEU A 209 -6.37 -21.01 7.30
N ALA A 210 -7.27 -20.11 6.86
CA ALA A 210 -8.35 -19.60 7.72
C ALA A 210 -9.29 -20.69 8.26
N ASN A 211 -9.41 -21.83 7.56
CA ASN A 211 -10.19 -22.98 7.98
C ASN A 211 -9.45 -23.95 8.91
N GLY A 212 -8.21 -23.62 9.33
CA GLY A 212 -7.40 -24.43 10.23
C GLY A 212 -6.61 -25.55 9.56
N LYS A 213 -6.72 -25.76 8.24
CA LYS A 213 -5.86 -26.70 7.50
C LYS A 213 -4.49 -26.09 7.22
N VAL A 214 -3.48 -26.92 7.02
CA VAL A 214 -2.13 -26.47 6.65
C VAL A 214 -1.85 -26.82 5.19
N LEU A 215 -1.61 -25.79 4.37
CA LEU A 215 -1.13 -25.95 3.00
C LEU A 215 0.40 -26.10 3.02
N VAL A 216 0.90 -27.21 2.47
CA VAL A 216 2.33 -27.45 2.23
C VAL A 216 2.60 -27.41 0.73
N THR A 217 3.57 -26.59 0.31
CA THR A 217 3.78 -26.30 -1.11
C THR A 217 5.26 -26.30 -1.49
N GLY A 218 5.54 -26.88 -2.67
CA GLY A 218 6.86 -26.84 -3.29
C GLY A 218 7.90 -27.69 -2.58
N GLY A 219 9.17 -27.28 -2.70
CA GLY A 219 10.32 -27.94 -2.09
C GLY A 219 11.11 -28.82 -3.06
N TYR A 220 12.11 -29.53 -2.54
CA TYR A 220 12.90 -30.51 -3.26
C TYR A 220 12.64 -31.92 -2.71
N SER A 221 12.47 -32.89 -3.62
CA SER A 221 12.09 -34.27 -3.27
C SER A 221 13.26 -35.22 -3.03
N GLY A 222 14.49 -34.79 -3.27
CA GLY A 222 15.65 -35.67 -3.38
C GLY A 222 16.01 -35.99 -4.84
N SER A 223 15.00 -36.02 -5.73
CA SER A 223 15.15 -36.30 -7.17
C SER A 223 14.76 -35.14 -8.09
N GLY A 224 14.16 -34.07 -7.56
CA GLY A 224 13.74 -32.91 -8.35
C GLY A 224 12.94 -31.88 -7.56
N TYR A 225 12.82 -30.67 -8.11
CA TYR A 225 12.01 -29.58 -7.58
C TYR A 225 10.52 -29.88 -7.73
N LEU A 226 9.71 -29.43 -6.77
CA LEU A 226 8.28 -29.74 -6.71
C LEU A 226 7.43 -28.50 -7.03
N ALA A 227 6.36 -28.72 -7.79
CA ALA A 227 5.26 -27.77 -7.97
C ALA A 227 4.02 -28.17 -7.14
N SER A 228 4.00 -29.41 -6.66
CA SER A 228 2.86 -29.99 -5.97
C SER A 228 2.61 -29.36 -4.61
N ALA A 229 1.34 -29.34 -4.21
CA ALA A 229 0.90 -28.91 -2.90
C ALA A 229 -0.03 -29.95 -2.26
N GLU A 230 -0.04 -29.99 -0.94
CA GLU A 230 -0.85 -30.90 -0.13
C GLU A 230 -1.45 -30.16 1.06
N LEU A 231 -2.64 -30.59 1.48
CA LEU A 231 -3.36 -30.06 2.64
C LEU A 231 -3.32 -31.08 3.77
N TYR A 232 -2.85 -30.65 4.94
CA TYR A 232 -3.02 -31.38 6.19
C TYR A 232 -4.28 -30.92 6.90
N ASP A 233 -5.09 -31.87 7.36
CA ASP A 233 -6.26 -31.63 8.20
C ASP A 233 -5.97 -32.02 9.67
N PRO A 234 -5.76 -31.05 10.57
CA PRO A 234 -5.47 -31.33 11.97
C PRO A 234 -6.56 -32.08 12.74
N SER A 235 -7.81 -32.03 12.28
CA SER A 235 -8.93 -32.68 12.96
C SER A 235 -8.93 -34.20 12.76
N THR A 236 -8.39 -34.65 11.64
CA THR A 236 -8.33 -36.08 11.26
C THR A 236 -6.91 -36.64 11.22
N GLY A 237 -5.89 -35.78 11.19
CA GLY A 237 -4.50 -36.18 11.04
C GLY A 237 -4.17 -36.69 9.63
N THR A 238 -4.97 -36.35 8.62
CA THR A 238 -4.84 -36.86 7.26
C THR A 238 -4.29 -35.80 6.28
N TRP A 239 -3.73 -36.29 5.17
CA TRP A 239 -3.21 -35.48 4.07
C TRP A 239 -4.02 -35.71 2.80
N ALA A 240 -4.20 -34.65 2.00
CA ALA A 240 -4.82 -34.71 0.70
C ALA A 240 -4.06 -33.84 -0.31
N THR A 241 -3.89 -34.33 -1.55
CA THR A 241 -3.34 -33.53 -2.64
C THR A 241 -4.31 -32.42 -3.06
N THR A 242 -3.79 -31.24 -3.42
CA THR A 242 -4.58 -30.14 -4.02
C THR A 242 -3.98 -29.74 -5.37
N GLY A 243 -4.45 -28.65 -5.98
CA GLY A 243 -3.87 -28.11 -7.20
C GLY A 243 -2.37 -27.84 -7.05
N SER A 244 -1.68 -27.70 -8.18
CA SER A 244 -0.22 -27.48 -8.23
C SER A 244 0.13 -26.12 -8.80
N MET A 245 1.26 -25.58 -8.36
CA MET A 245 1.87 -24.40 -8.97
C MET A 245 2.23 -24.68 -10.43
N SER A 246 2.33 -23.63 -11.23
CA SER A 246 2.72 -23.71 -12.65
C SER A 246 4.21 -23.99 -12.82
N PHE A 247 5.02 -23.65 -11.80
CA PHE A 247 6.46 -23.82 -11.81
C PHE A 247 6.93 -24.65 -10.61
N THR A 248 7.83 -25.59 -10.85
CA THR A 248 8.53 -26.32 -9.79
C THR A 248 9.54 -25.42 -9.12
N ARG A 249 9.61 -25.45 -7.78
CA ARG A 249 10.55 -24.61 -7.01
C ARG A 249 10.72 -25.09 -5.57
N GLU A 250 11.93 -24.98 -5.07
CA GLU A 250 12.23 -25.07 -3.64
C GLU A 250 12.59 -23.69 -3.07
N ALA A 251 12.88 -23.63 -1.77
CA ALA A 251 13.26 -22.40 -1.07
C ALA A 251 12.23 -21.27 -1.24
N VAL A 252 10.95 -21.67 -1.28
CA VAL A 252 9.80 -20.80 -1.43
C VAL A 252 9.34 -20.25 -0.10
N THR A 253 8.72 -19.07 -0.14
CA THR A 253 8.07 -18.47 1.02
C THR A 253 6.59 -18.25 0.69
N SER A 254 5.73 -18.48 1.68
CA SER A 254 4.28 -18.30 1.53
C SER A 254 3.69 -17.39 2.59
N ALA A 255 2.56 -16.77 2.27
CA ALA A 255 1.81 -15.95 3.21
C ALA A 255 0.30 -15.99 2.97
N LEU A 256 -0.46 -16.08 4.06
CA LEU A 256 -1.91 -15.94 4.04
C LEU A 256 -2.31 -14.45 3.92
N LEU A 257 -2.94 -14.13 2.80
CA LEU A 257 -3.43 -12.80 2.50
C LEU A 257 -4.74 -12.51 3.25
N ILE A 258 -5.08 -11.23 3.40
CA ILE A 258 -6.31 -10.81 4.08
C ILE A 258 -7.59 -11.34 3.40
N ASN A 259 -7.53 -11.56 2.08
CA ASN A 259 -8.62 -12.12 1.29
C ASN A 259 -8.72 -13.66 1.39
N GLY A 260 -7.90 -14.30 2.25
CA GLY A 260 -7.91 -15.75 2.47
C GLY A 260 -7.11 -16.56 1.45
N LYS A 261 -6.57 -15.96 0.39
CA LYS A 261 -5.67 -16.64 -0.56
C LYS A 261 -4.26 -16.77 0.01
N VAL A 262 -3.49 -17.72 -0.49
CA VAL A 262 -2.08 -17.89 -0.13
C VAL A 262 -1.20 -17.41 -1.27
N LEU A 263 -0.38 -16.39 -1.02
CA LEU A 263 0.69 -15.99 -1.92
C LEU A 263 1.88 -16.92 -1.74
N VAL A 264 2.39 -17.47 -2.84
CA VAL A 264 3.69 -18.14 -2.90
C VAL A 264 4.54 -17.41 -3.91
N THR A 265 5.76 -17.08 -3.55
CA THR A 265 6.63 -16.25 -4.38
C THR A 265 8.06 -16.79 -4.41
N GLY A 266 8.78 -16.42 -5.48
CA GLY A 266 10.20 -16.66 -5.69
C GLY A 266 10.57 -18.13 -5.69
N GLY A 267 11.69 -18.46 -5.03
CA GLY A 267 12.21 -19.82 -4.95
C GLY A 267 13.30 -20.10 -6.00
N TRP A 268 13.77 -21.34 -6.01
CA TRP A 268 14.87 -21.80 -6.86
C TRP A 268 14.51 -23.09 -7.58
N ASN A 269 14.91 -23.18 -8.85
CA ASN A 269 14.75 -24.38 -9.68
C ASN A 269 15.91 -24.59 -10.68
N GLY A 270 17.11 -24.18 -10.27
CA GLY A 270 18.29 -24.06 -11.14
C GLY A 270 18.70 -22.60 -11.33
N ALA A 271 17.75 -21.67 -11.23
CA ALA A 271 17.97 -20.23 -11.10
C ALA A 271 17.03 -19.65 -10.03
N SER A 272 17.39 -18.49 -9.46
CA SER A 272 16.48 -17.74 -8.59
C SER A 272 15.28 -17.24 -9.40
N LEU A 273 14.08 -17.26 -8.82
CA LEU A 273 12.85 -16.90 -9.50
C LEU A 273 12.28 -15.59 -8.96
N SER A 274 11.64 -14.80 -9.82
CA SER A 274 10.82 -13.65 -9.43
C SER A 274 9.31 -13.95 -9.43
N ILE A 275 8.93 -15.13 -9.91
CA ILE A 275 7.54 -15.51 -10.17
C ILE A 275 6.74 -15.56 -8.86
N SER A 276 5.47 -15.15 -8.92
CA SER A 276 4.52 -15.30 -7.82
C SER A 276 3.21 -15.92 -8.29
N GLU A 277 2.62 -16.75 -7.43
CA GLU A 277 1.36 -17.45 -7.69
C GLU A 277 0.47 -17.40 -6.45
N LEU A 278 -0.84 -17.38 -6.67
CA LEU A 278 -1.87 -17.37 -5.65
C LEU A 278 -2.59 -18.71 -5.63
N TYR A 279 -2.69 -19.30 -4.45
CA TYR A 279 -3.57 -20.43 -4.18
C TYR A 279 -4.89 -19.94 -3.59
N ASP A 280 -5.99 -20.40 -4.15
CA ASP A 280 -7.33 -20.18 -3.62
C ASP A 280 -7.80 -21.42 -2.83
N PRO A 281 -7.87 -21.36 -1.49
CA PRO A 281 -8.28 -22.51 -0.67
C PRO A 281 -9.70 -23.02 -0.92
N SER A 282 -10.60 -22.19 -1.47
CA SER A 282 -11.99 -22.59 -1.70
C SER A 282 -12.15 -23.50 -2.91
N SER A 283 -11.28 -23.35 -3.91
CA SER A 283 -11.33 -24.09 -5.16
C SER A 283 -10.14 -25.04 -5.36
N GLY A 284 -9.05 -24.84 -4.62
CA GLY A 284 -7.79 -25.56 -4.81
C GLY A 284 -7.00 -25.11 -6.05
N ILE A 285 -7.41 -24.01 -6.70
CA ILE A 285 -6.82 -23.53 -7.95
C ILE A 285 -5.63 -22.61 -7.66
N TRP A 286 -4.60 -22.73 -8.50
CA TRP A 286 -3.46 -21.82 -8.54
C TRP A 286 -3.56 -20.86 -9.73
N THR A 287 -3.24 -19.59 -9.51
CA THR A 287 -3.19 -18.56 -10.55
C THR A 287 -1.90 -17.76 -10.47
N THR A 288 -1.22 -17.57 -11.58
CA THR A 288 -0.06 -16.65 -11.68
C THR A 288 -0.52 -15.21 -11.42
N THR A 289 0.30 -14.46 -10.67
CA THR A 289 0.10 -13.04 -10.42
C THR A 289 1.34 -12.24 -10.85
N ALA A 290 1.35 -10.92 -10.62
CA ALA A 290 2.53 -10.10 -10.88
C ALA A 290 3.80 -10.73 -10.28
N SER A 291 4.94 -10.55 -10.95
CA SER A 291 6.24 -11.05 -10.47
C SER A 291 6.98 -9.99 -9.66
N MET A 292 7.88 -10.43 -8.79
CA MET A 292 8.86 -9.56 -8.13
C MET A 292 9.77 -8.90 -9.19
N ASN A 293 10.27 -7.72 -8.90
CA ASN A 293 11.24 -6.99 -9.70
C ASN A 293 12.63 -7.64 -9.61
N ALA A 294 12.99 -8.20 -8.46
CA ALA A 294 14.20 -9.00 -8.29
C ALA A 294 13.85 -10.48 -8.08
N SER A 295 14.61 -11.36 -8.73
CA SER A 295 14.52 -12.80 -8.47
C SER A 295 15.12 -13.15 -7.12
N ARG A 296 14.41 -13.94 -6.31
CA ARG A 296 14.78 -14.26 -4.93
C ARG A 296 14.51 -15.73 -4.61
N ASN A 297 15.41 -16.34 -3.83
CA ASN A 297 15.21 -17.62 -3.13
C ASN A 297 15.88 -17.53 -1.75
N LEU A 298 15.40 -18.35 -0.80
CA LEU A 298 15.90 -18.33 0.60
C LEU A 298 15.83 -16.93 1.22
N TYR A 299 14.69 -16.27 1.03
CA TYR A 299 14.40 -14.90 1.46
C TYR A 299 13.18 -14.87 2.37
N ILE A 300 12.88 -13.69 2.90
CA ILE A 300 11.88 -13.55 3.94
C ILE A 300 10.67 -12.83 3.36
N ILE A 301 9.49 -13.34 3.70
CA ILE A 301 8.22 -12.66 3.48
C ILE A 301 7.59 -12.34 4.83
N SER A 302 7.09 -11.12 4.98
CA SER A 302 6.57 -10.64 6.25
C SER A 302 5.30 -9.84 6.02
N LYS A 303 4.23 -10.19 6.73
CA LYS A 303 2.95 -9.46 6.65
C LYS A 303 3.03 -8.23 7.53
N THR A 304 2.87 -7.05 6.93
CA THR A 304 2.76 -5.80 7.68
C THR A 304 1.37 -5.69 8.34
N PRO A 305 1.19 -4.81 9.34
CA PRO A 305 -0.11 -4.60 10.00
C PRO A 305 -1.25 -4.21 9.04
N ASN A 306 -0.92 -3.55 7.91
CA ASN A 306 -1.89 -3.14 6.87
C ASN A 306 -2.14 -4.22 5.79
N GLY A 307 -1.64 -5.45 5.98
CA GLY A 307 -1.92 -6.59 5.08
C GLY A 307 -1.08 -6.63 3.81
N VAL A 308 -0.11 -5.72 3.65
CA VAL A 308 0.92 -5.75 2.60
C VAL A 308 1.98 -6.78 2.97
N MET A 309 2.59 -7.42 1.98
CA MET A 309 3.67 -8.38 2.21
C MET A 309 5.00 -7.72 1.85
N LEU A 310 5.89 -7.55 2.82
CA LEU A 310 7.28 -7.21 2.53
C LEU A 310 8.06 -8.46 2.17
N VAL A 311 8.79 -8.39 1.07
CA VAL A 311 9.83 -9.34 0.70
C VAL A 311 11.19 -8.68 0.77
N ALA A 312 12.13 -9.29 1.49
CA ALA A 312 13.48 -8.77 1.63
C ALA A 312 14.55 -9.87 1.64
N GLY A 313 15.73 -9.53 1.13
CA GLY A 313 16.90 -10.43 1.06
C GLY A 313 16.83 -11.49 -0.03
N GLY A 314 17.70 -12.50 0.09
CA GLY A 314 17.83 -13.67 -0.81
C GLY A 314 19.30 -14.05 -1.07
N SER A 315 19.53 -15.23 -1.65
CA SER A 315 20.89 -15.79 -1.86
C SER A 315 21.74 -15.11 -2.94
N ASN A 316 21.30 -13.98 -3.51
CA ASN A 316 22.06 -13.22 -4.52
C ASN A 316 22.61 -11.89 -3.98
N SER A 317 22.72 -11.75 -2.65
CA SER A 317 23.20 -10.52 -1.99
C SER A 317 22.41 -9.27 -2.40
N VAL A 318 21.11 -9.42 -2.68
CA VAL A 318 20.24 -8.33 -3.12
C VAL A 318 19.98 -7.37 -1.96
N ASN A 319 20.27 -6.08 -2.15
CA ASN A 319 20.07 -5.02 -1.14
C ASN A 319 18.71 -4.31 -1.26
N THR A 320 17.80 -4.85 -2.08
CA THR A 320 16.46 -4.28 -2.33
C THR A 320 15.40 -5.05 -1.55
N ALA A 321 14.32 -4.35 -1.20
CA ALA A 321 13.10 -4.91 -0.63
C ALA A 321 11.91 -4.59 -1.54
N GLU A 322 10.84 -5.38 -1.48
CA GLU A 322 9.68 -5.21 -2.35
C GLU A 322 8.39 -5.45 -1.58
N LEU A 323 7.34 -4.69 -1.88
CA LEU A 323 6.03 -4.82 -1.26
C LEU A 323 5.07 -5.51 -2.23
N TYR A 324 4.37 -6.55 -1.79
CA TYR A 324 3.23 -7.11 -2.48
C TYR A 324 1.93 -6.64 -1.84
N TYR A 325 1.09 -6.03 -2.65
CA TYR A 325 -0.24 -5.60 -2.29
C TYR A 325 -1.21 -6.73 -2.70
N PRO A 326 -2.03 -7.25 -1.79
CA PRO A 326 -2.97 -8.34 -2.11
C PRO A 326 -4.16 -7.87 -2.95
N SER A 327 -4.48 -6.59 -2.90
CA SER A 327 -5.47 -5.91 -3.72
C SER A 327 -4.93 -4.52 -4.05
N PRO A 328 -4.82 -4.12 -5.34
CA PRO A 328 -4.78 -5.05 -6.47
C PRO A 328 -3.59 -6.00 -6.28
N SER A 329 -3.63 -7.21 -6.84
CA SER A 329 -2.57 -8.22 -6.70
C SER A 329 -1.30 -7.82 -7.46
N ILE A 330 -0.58 -6.83 -6.93
CA ILE A 330 0.60 -6.20 -7.54
C ILE A 330 1.79 -6.29 -6.61
N TRP A 331 2.98 -6.50 -7.18
CA TRP A 331 4.22 -6.13 -6.50
C TRP A 331 4.44 -4.65 -6.77
N ALA A 332 4.33 -3.81 -5.75
CA ALA A 332 4.59 -2.41 -5.91
C ALA A 332 5.98 -2.05 -5.38
N ILE A 333 6.81 -1.61 -6.33
CA ILE A 333 7.15 -0.20 -6.32
C ILE A 333 5.97 0.45 -7.04
N LEU A 334 5.08 1.17 -6.34
CA LEU A 334 4.26 2.14 -7.06
C LEU A 334 5.27 3.08 -7.68
N GLY A 335 5.39 3.08 -9.00
CA GLY A 335 6.35 3.93 -9.66
C GLY A 335 6.16 5.36 -9.12
N SER A 336 7.26 6.09 -9.00
CA SER A 336 7.13 7.53 -8.83
C SER A 336 6.75 8.12 -10.17
N MET A 337 5.97 9.19 -10.14
CA MET A 337 5.96 10.14 -11.25
C MET A 337 7.42 10.51 -11.59
N ASN A 338 7.69 10.71 -12.86
CA ASN A 338 8.99 11.12 -13.38
C ASN A 338 9.33 12.54 -12.93
N ALA A 339 8.33 13.38 -12.66
CA ALA A 339 8.52 14.67 -12.02
C ALA A 339 7.73 14.79 -10.70
N GLU A 340 8.38 15.34 -9.69
CA GLU A 340 7.74 15.80 -8.47
C GLU A 340 6.80 16.97 -8.76
N ARG A 341 5.61 16.96 -8.15
CA ARG A 341 4.59 17.96 -8.46
C ARG A 341 3.56 18.08 -7.33
N GLN A 342 3.21 19.33 -7.01
CA GLN A 342 1.98 19.66 -6.28
C GLN A 342 1.08 20.54 -7.15
N GLN A 343 -0.21 20.60 -6.80
CA GLN A 343 -1.21 21.39 -7.56
C GLN A 343 -1.32 21.01 -9.04
N HIS A 344 -0.91 19.77 -9.34
CA HIS A 344 -1.17 19.10 -10.59
C HIS A 344 -2.63 18.62 -10.61
N ARG A 345 -3.10 18.18 -11.77
CA ARG A 345 -4.44 17.61 -11.92
C ARG A 345 -4.37 16.24 -12.56
N THR A 346 -5.30 15.38 -12.17
CA THR A 346 -5.41 14.02 -12.69
C THR A 346 -6.79 13.75 -13.27
N VAL A 347 -6.85 12.82 -14.22
CA VAL A 347 -8.12 12.33 -14.76
C VAL A 347 -7.97 10.88 -15.19
N VAL A 348 -9.00 10.07 -14.93
CA VAL A 348 -9.07 8.69 -15.44
C VAL A 348 -9.47 8.74 -16.91
N LEU A 349 -8.74 8.01 -17.75
CA LEU A 349 -9.01 7.90 -19.17
C LEU A 349 -10.00 6.76 -19.46
N SER A 350 -10.57 6.77 -20.66
CA SER A 350 -11.51 5.74 -21.11
C SER A 350 -10.91 4.33 -21.17
N ASP A 351 -9.58 4.22 -21.23
CA ASP A 351 -8.84 2.95 -21.21
C ASP A 351 -8.39 2.50 -19.79
N GLY A 352 -8.75 3.25 -18.76
CA GLY A 352 -8.43 2.93 -17.36
C GLY A 352 -7.07 3.44 -16.85
N ARG A 353 -6.26 4.05 -17.71
CA ARG A 353 -5.04 4.76 -17.28
C ARG A 353 -5.40 6.09 -16.61
N VAL A 354 -4.48 6.62 -15.82
CA VAL A 354 -4.63 7.95 -15.20
C VAL A 354 -3.65 8.92 -15.86
N LEU A 355 -4.17 9.99 -16.45
CA LEU A 355 -3.35 11.09 -16.96
C LEU A 355 -3.12 12.11 -15.84
N VAL A 356 -1.87 12.53 -15.69
CA VAL A 356 -1.44 13.57 -14.74
C VAL A 356 -0.81 14.72 -15.50
N THR A 357 -1.22 15.95 -15.20
CA THR A 357 -0.80 17.14 -15.96
C THR A 357 -0.35 18.29 -15.06
N GLY A 358 0.75 18.93 -15.46
CA GLY A 358 1.21 20.20 -14.89
C GLY A 358 1.56 20.14 -13.40
N GLY A 359 1.30 21.25 -12.71
CA GLY A 359 1.75 21.50 -11.34
C GLY A 359 3.09 22.24 -11.29
N HIS A 360 3.70 22.28 -10.11
CA HIS A 360 5.04 22.85 -9.92
C HIS A 360 5.87 22.05 -8.89
N ASN A 361 7.20 22.17 -8.98
CA ASN A 361 8.18 21.52 -8.09
C ASN A 361 9.00 22.51 -7.24
N GLY A 362 8.48 23.72 -7.06
CA GLY A 362 9.12 24.79 -6.29
C GLY A 362 10.18 25.59 -7.06
N HIS A 363 10.74 25.01 -8.12
CA HIS A 363 11.72 25.68 -9.00
C HIS A 363 11.14 25.98 -10.38
N ASN A 364 10.29 25.10 -10.89
CA ASN A 364 9.71 25.16 -12.22
C ASN A 364 8.20 24.93 -12.20
N TYR A 365 7.52 25.59 -13.13
CA TYR A 365 6.14 25.26 -13.51
C TYR A 365 6.20 24.22 -14.62
N LEU A 366 5.36 23.19 -14.53
CA LEU A 366 5.48 22.02 -15.38
C LEU A 366 4.49 22.08 -16.56
N SER A 367 5.00 21.81 -17.76
CA SER A 367 4.17 21.45 -18.93
C SER A 367 4.11 19.95 -19.17
N SER A 368 4.90 19.18 -18.40
CA SER A 368 4.98 17.73 -18.53
C SER A 368 3.67 17.06 -18.11
N ALA A 369 3.37 15.98 -18.80
CA ALA A 369 2.26 15.08 -18.48
C ALA A 369 2.73 13.63 -18.50
N GLU A 370 2.11 12.83 -17.64
CA GLU A 370 2.47 11.43 -17.42
C GLU A 370 1.22 10.56 -17.35
N LEU A 371 1.36 9.30 -17.75
CA LEU A 371 0.33 8.28 -17.65
C LEU A 371 0.71 7.24 -16.62
N TYR A 372 -0.20 6.96 -15.71
CA TYR A 372 -0.14 5.82 -14.82
C TYR A 372 -1.03 4.70 -15.34
N ASP A 373 -0.45 3.51 -15.50
CA ASP A 373 -1.18 2.29 -15.81
C ASP A 373 -1.39 1.49 -14.52
N ALA A 374 -2.65 1.41 -14.06
CA ALA A 374 -3.02 0.70 -12.84
C ALA A 374 -2.84 -0.81 -12.90
N SER A 375 -2.78 -1.39 -14.11
CA SER A 375 -2.58 -2.84 -14.29
C SER A 375 -1.13 -3.25 -14.11
N THR A 376 -0.19 -2.35 -14.43
CA THR A 376 1.26 -2.59 -14.36
C THR A 376 1.95 -1.82 -13.24
N GLY A 377 1.32 -0.78 -12.69
CA GLY A 377 1.90 0.11 -11.69
C GLY A 377 2.96 1.08 -12.25
N VAL A 378 3.06 1.18 -13.57
CA VAL A 378 4.12 1.92 -14.27
C VAL A 378 3.66 3.34 -14.63
N TRP A 379 4.56 4.30 -14.44
CA TRP A 379 4.43 5.67 -14.94
C TRP A 379 5.20 5.84 -16.24
N THR A 380 4.57 6.42 -17.25
CA THR A 380 5.17 6.71 -18.55
C THR A 380 5.03 8.20 -18.87
N THR A 381 6.11 8.80 -19.36
CA THR A 381 6.05 10.18 -19.87
C THR A 381 5.25 10.22 -21.17
N THR A 382 4.47 11.28 -21.34
CA THR A 382 3.79 11.57 -22.61
C THR A 382 4.43 12.79 -23.27
N ALA A 383 3.95 13.17 -24.45
CA ALA A 383 4.23 14.49 -24.99
C ALA A 383 3.86 15.58 -23.96
N SER A 384 4.54 16.72 -24.00
CA SER A 384 4.27 17.84 -23.10
C SER A 384 3.20 18.77 -23.69
N MET A 385 2.48 19.45 -22.80
CA MET A 385 1.70 20.63 -23.15
C MET A 385 2.63 21.73 -23.68
N SER A 386 2.09 22.61 -24.53
CA SER A 386 2.78 23.78 -25.05
C SER A 386 3.04 24.85 -23.99
N SER A 387 2.18 24.93 -22.98
CA SER A 387 2.34 25.84 -21.84
C SER A 387 2.49 25.07 -20.53
N ALA A 388 3.38 25.53 -19.66
CA ALA A 388 3.42 25.08 -18.26
C ALA A 388 2.23 25.65 -17.49
N ARG A 389 1.67 24.88 -16.54
CA ARG A 389 0.42 25.25 -15.85
C ARG A 389 0.38 24.68 -14.44
N TYR A 390 -0.05 25.50 -13.48
CA TYR A 390 -0.61 25.06 -12.19
C TYR A 390 -1.91 25.81 -11.90
N TYR A 391 -2.71 25.31 -10.96
CA TYR A 391 -4.08 25.78 -10.71
C TYR A 391 -4.97 25.81 -11.97
N HIS A 392 -4.65 24.97 -12.94
CA HIS A 392 -5.49 24.68 -14.11
C HIS A 392 -6.55 23.65 -13.76
N THR A 393 -7.46 23.43 -14.70
CA THR A 393 -8.47 22.38 -14.64
C THR A 393 -8.25 21.35 -15.73
N VAL A 394 -8.70 20.12 -15.48
CA VAL A 394 -8.61 18.98 -16.41
C VAL A 394 -9.99 18.33 -16.45
N THR A 395 -10.51 18.11 -17.65
CA THR A 395 -11.85 17.53 -17.86
C THR A 395 -11.77 16.45 -18.93
N LEU A 396 -12.18 15.21 -18.61
CA LEU A 396 -12.41 14.20 -19.64
C LEU A 396 -13.69 14.56 -20.39
N LEU A 397 -13.61 14.69 -21.70
CA LEU A 397 -14.73 15.04 -22.56
C LEU A 397 -15.50 13.78 -22.99
N THR A 398 -16.74 13.97 -23.42
CA THR A 398 -17.62 12.88 -23.90
C THR A 398 -17.08 12.16 -25.14
N ASN A 399 -16.20 12.81 -25.90
CA ASN A 399 -15.51 12.22 -27.06
C ASN A 399 -14.24 11.44 -26.69
N GLY A 400 -13.90 11.33 -25.40
CA GLY A 400 -12.74 10.60 -24.90
C GLY A 400 -11.43 11.40 -24.87
N ASN A 401 -11.39 12.62 -25.41
CA ASN A 401 -10.22 13.50 -25.26
C ASN A 401 -10.24 14.20 -23.90
N VAL A 402 -9.08 14.69 -23.46
CA VAL A 402 -8.96 15.44 -22.21
C VAL A 402 -8.71 16.92 -22.51
N LEU A 403 -9.54 17.80 -21.94
CA LEU A 403 -9.38 19.24 -22.00
C LEU A 403 -8.60 19.74 -20.79
N VAL A 404 -7.56 20.53 -21.02
CA VAL A 404 -6.78 21.24 -20.00
C VAL A 404 -6.93 22.73 -20.19
N VAL A 405 -7.34 23.47 -19.15
CA VAL A 405 -7.75 24.88 -19.28
C VAL A 405 -7.08 25.79 -18.28
N GLY A 406 -6.58 26.94 -18.78
CA GLY A 406 -6.13 28.05 -17.96
C GLY A 406 -4.97 27.71 -17.04
N GLY A 407 -4.97 28.33 -15.86
CA GLY A 407 -3.88 28.25 -14.89
C GLY A 407 -2.90 29.41 -15.00
N HIS A 408 -1.75 29.27 -14.34
CA HIS A 408 -0.64 30.22 -14.40
C HIS A 408 0.64 29.48 -14.78
N ASN A 409 1.49 30.10 -15.59
CA ASN A 409 2.74 29.48 -16.08
C ASN A 409 4.00 30.00 -15.37
N GLY A 410 3.83 30.84 -14.35
CA GLY A 410 4.92 31.53 -13.66
C GLY A 410 5.12 32.98 -14.07
N SER A 411 4.62 33.37 -15.24
CA SER A 411 4.71 34.74 -15.76
C SER A 411 3.36 35.38 -16.05
N ALA A 412 2.36 34.59 -16.44
CA ALA A 412 1.05 35.09 -16.85
C ALA A 412 -0.08 34.12 -16.48
N TYR A 413 -1.25 34.69 -16.23
CA TYR A 413 -2.53 33.99 -16.22
C TYR A 413 -2.88 33.56 -17.64
N LEU A 414 -3.35 32.33 -17.82
CA LEU A 414 -3.54 31.75 -19.15
C LEU A 414 -5.00 31.80 -19.59
N THR A 415 -5.23 32.23 -20.84
CA THR A 415 -6.47 31.98 -21.61
C THR A 415 -6.42 30.65 -22.36
N SER A 416 -5.22 30.09 -22.55
CA SER A 416 -5.02 28.95 -23.44
C SER A 416 -5.63 27.67 -22.88
N ALA A 417 -6.15 26.86 -23.80
CA ALA A 417 -6.62 25.51 -23.54
C ALA A 417 -5.99 24.53 -24.52
N GLU A 418 -5.79 23.30 -24.06
CA GLU A 418 -5.12 22.23 -24.79
C GLU A 418 -5.93 20.94 -24.69
N LEU A 419 -5.94 20.17 -25.77
CA LEU A 419 -6.57 18.86 -25.86
C LEU A 419 -5.50 17.78 -25.89
N TYR A 420 -5.63 16.79 -25.01
CA TYR A 420 -4.89 15.54 -25.09
C TYR A 420 -5.75 14.49 -25.79
N ASN A 421 -5.25 13.98 -26.92
CA ASN A 421 -5.87 12.86 -27.60
C ASN A 421 -5.35 11.55 -26.99
N VAL A 422 -6.24 10.81 -26.34
CA VAL A 422 -5.90 9.57 -25.62
C VAL A 422 -5.41 8.47 -26.57
N SER A 423 -5.97 8.40 -27.79
CA SER A 423 -5.64 7.35 -28.77
C SER A 423 -4.26 7.53 -29.39
N SER A 424 -3.84 8.77 -29.66
CA SER A 424 -2.53 9.08 -30.25
C SER A 424 -1.47 9.48 -29.23
N GLY A 425 -1.86 9.83 -28.01
CA GLY A 425 -0.95 10.32 -26.96
C GLY A 425 -0.38 11.72 -27.24
N THR A 426 -1.05 12.51 -28.08
CA THR A 426 -0.57 13.83 -28.54
C THR A 426 -1.38 14.99 -27.98
N TRP A 427 -0.72 16.13 -27.80
CA TRP A 427 -1.34 17.40 -27.43
C TRP A 427 -1.64 18.27 -28.65
N ALA A 428 -2.75 19.01 -28.61
CA ALA A 428 -3.09 20.03 -29.59
C ALA A 428 -3.70 21.25 -28.90
N LEU A 429 -3.41 22.45 -29.43
CA LEU A 429 -4.11 23.67 -29.02
C LEU A 429 -5.56 23.64 -29.51
N THR A 430 -6.47 24.16 -28.68
CA THR A 430 -7.87 24.47 -29.08
C THR A 430 -8.11 25.98 -28.95
N GLY A 431 -9.33 26.46 -29.18
CA GLY A 431 -9.70 27.86 -28.93
C GLY A 431 -9.33 28.32 -27.51
N ASN A 432 -9.13 29.62 -27.35
CA ASN A 432 -8.78 30.26 -26.08
C ASN A 432 -10.02 30.76 -25.34
N MET A 433 -9.99 30.72 -24.00
CA MET A 433 -10.96 31.44 -23.17
C MET A 433 -10.91 32.95 -23.46
N ASN A 434 -12.04 33.63 -23.26
CA ASN A 434 -12.12 35.09 -23.38
C ASN A 434 -11.42 35.80 -22.21
N ALA A 435 -11.37 35.18 -21.03
CA ALA A 435 -10.65 35.70 -19.87
C ALA A 435 -9.62 34.71 -19.31
N ALA A 436 -8.38 35.19 -19.17
CA ALA A 436 -7.29 34.46 -18.52
C ALA A 436 -7.59 34.30 -17.02
N ARG A 437 -7.35 33.10 -16.47
CA ARG A 437 -7.67 32.79 -15.08
C ARG A 437 -6.90 31.57 -14.56
N GLN A 438 -6.58 31.58 -13.27
CA GLN A 438 -6.21 30.39 -12.50
C GLN A 438 -7.23 30.16 -11.37
N ALA A 439 -7.14 29.03 -10.67
CA ALA A 439 -7.98 28.69 -9.50
C ALA A 439 -9.50 28.81 -9.73
N HIS A 440 -9.89 28.60 -10.99
CA HIS A 440 -11.25 28.48 -11.46
C HIS A 440 -11.71 27.02 -11.33
N THR A 441 -12.99 26.79 -11.56
CA THR A 441 -13.55 25.44 -11.70
C THR A 441 -13.95 25.19 -13.15
N ALA A 442 -13.93 23.91 -13.55
CA ALA A 442 -14.44 23.45 -14.84
C ALA A 442 -15.39 22.28 -14.59
N THR A 443 -16.59 22.34 -15.16
CA THR A 443 -17.64 21.34 -14.97
C THR A 443 -18.13 20.86 -16.34
N LEU A 444 -17.95 19.57 -16.63
CA LEU A 444 -18.59 18.95 -17.79
C LEU A 444 -20.11 18.92 -17.56
N LEU A 445 -20.86 19.53 -18.45
CA LEU A 445 -22.31 19.60 -18.40
C LEU A 445 -22.95 18.41 -19.11
N THR A 446 -24.22 18.14 -18.80
CA THR A 446 -25.00 17.06 -19.42
C THR A 446 -25.17 17.19 -20.94
N ASN A 447 -25.04 18.41 -21.47
CA ASN A 447 -25.06 18.69 -22.90
C ASN A 447 -23.68 18.52 -23.59
N GLY A 448 -22.65 18.07 -22.86
CA GLY A 448 -21.30 17.84 -23.37
C GLY A 448 -20.39 19.07 -23.40
N LYS A 449 -20.90 20.28 -23.10
CA LYS A 449 -20.07 21.49 -22.97
C LYS A 449 -19.36 21.53 -21.62
N VAL A 450 -18.25 22.28 -21.54
CA VAL A 450 -17.55 22.49 -20.26
C VAL A 450 -17.78 23.92 -19.79
N LEU A 451 -18.39 24.08 -18.62
CA LEU A 451 -18.55 25.37 -17.94
C LEU A 451 -17.28 25.70 -17.17
N VAL A 452 -16.66 26.82 -17.47
CA VAL A 452 -15.57 27.39 -16.67
C VAL A 452 -16.08 28.63 -15.95
N THR A 453 -15.91 28.68 -14.62
CA THR A 453 -16.43 29.79 -13.81
C THR A 453 -15.46 30.26 -12.73
N GLY A 454 -15.50 31.57 -12.46
CA GLY A 454 -14.69 32.24 -11.44
C GLY A 454 -13.18 32.13 -11.68
N GLY A 455 -12.41 32.13 -10.60
CA GLY A 455 -10.94 32.18 -10.62
C GLY A 455 -10.40 33.58 -10.39
N LEU A 456 -9.10 33.77 -10.62
CA LEU A 456 -8.42 35.06 -10.44
C LEU A 456 -7.59 35.50 -11.65
N ASN A 457 -7.59 36.81 -11.91
CA ASN A 457 -6.65 37.54 -12.76
C ASN A 457 -6.78 39.08 -12.62
N PRO A 458 -5.87 39.76 -11.88
CA PRO A 458 -5.27 39.26 -10.65
C PRO A 458 -6.30 39.17 -9.52
N ASN A 459 -7.45 39.85 -9.69
CA ASN A 459 -8.56 39.85 -8.74
C ASN A 459 -9.51 38.70 -9.04
N ALA A 460 -10.30 38.31 -8.04
CA ALA A 460 -11.36 37.33 -8.23
C ALA A 460 -12.34 37.81 -9.30
N THR A 461 -12.80 36.90 -10.16
CA THR A 461 -13.81 37.19 -11.20
C THR A 461 -15.11 36.44 -10.94
N ASN A 462 -16.21 36.99 -11.44
CA ASN A 462 -17.53 36.35 -11.48
C ASN A 462 -17.90 35.86 -12.90
N SER A 463 -17.01 36.05 -13.88
CA SER A 463 -17.26 35.66 -15.26
C SER A 463 -17.30 34.14 -15.42
N ALA A 464 -18.14 33.69 -16.34
CA ALA A 464 -18.25 32.30 -16.74
C ALA A 464 -18.33 32.15 -18.27
N GLU A 465 -17.80 31.03 -18.76
CA GLU A 465 -17.66 30.75 -20.18
C GLU A 465 -17.89 29.26 -20.45
N LEU A 466 -18.38 28.95 -21.65
CA LEU A 466 -18.65 27.59 -22.12
C LEU A 466 -17.67 27.22 -23.23
N TYR A 467 -16.99 26.09 -23.05
CA TYR A 467 -16.25 25.42 -24.12
C TYR A 467 -17.16 24.41 -24.82
N ASP A 468 -17.19 24.46 -26.15
CA ASP A 468 -17.87 23.48 -26.99
C ASP A 468 -16.84 22.52 -27.62
N PRO A 469 -16.75 21.26 -27.16
CA PRO A 469 -15.81 20.28 -27.71
C PRO A 469 -16.01 19.94 -29.19
N SER A 470 -17.19 20.19 -29.76
CA SER A 470 -17.49 19.85 -31.15
C SER A 470 -16.88 20.84 -32.14
N THR A 471 -16.71 22.09 -31.72
CA THR A 471 -16.17 23.19 -32.54
C THR A 471 -14.82 23.70 -32.02
N GLY A 472 -14.46 23.37 -30.78
CA GLY A 472 -13.27 23.90 -30.12
C GLY A 472 -13.38 25.38 -29.73
N THR A 473 -14.59 25.95 -29.72
CA THR A 473 -14.83 27.38 -29.48
C THR A 473 -15.28 27.69 -28.05
N TRP A 474 -14.96 28.89 -27.58
CA TRP A 474 -15.42 29.43 -26.29
C TRP A 474 -16.50 30.49 -26.49
N THR A 475 -17.54 30.45 -25.66
CA THR A 475 -18.61 31.45 -25.65
C THR A 475 -18.86 31.94 -24.23
N THR A 476 -19.01 33.24 -24.03
CA THR A 476 -19.41 33.80 -22.73
C THR A 476 -20.84 33.40 -22.38
N THR A 477 -21.12 33.17 -21.10
CA THR A 477 -22.47 32.95 -20.56
C THR A 477 -22.77 34.00 -19.48
N GLY A 478 -23.94 33.95 -18.84
CA GLY A 478 -24.23 34.82 -17.69
C GLY A 478 -23.14 34.74 -16.61
N ASN A 479 -23.00 35.82 -15.83
CA ASN A 479 -22.01 35.94 -14.77
C ASN A 479 -22.60 35.52 -13.41
N MET A 480 -21.77 34.98 -12.52
CA MET A 480 -22.11 34.83 -11.11
C MET A 480 -22.42 36.19 -10.47
N ASN A 481 -23.21 36.19 -9.42
CA ASN A 481 -23.52 37.37 -8.61
C ASN A 481 -22.30 37.78 -7.78
N THR A 482 -21.52 36.81 -7.30
CA THR A 482 -20.30 37.07 -6.50
C THR A 482 -19.05 36.57 -7.22
N ALA A 483 -18.05 37.43 -7.34
CA ALA A 483 -16.73 37.05 -7.83
C ALA A 483 -16.03 36.11 -6.83
N ARG A 484 -15.39 35.04 -7.30
CA ARG A 484 -14.80 34.03 -6.42
C ARG A 484 -13.66 33.24 -7.05
N GLN A 485 -12.63 32.96 -6.27
CA GLN A 485 -11.54 32.00 -6.52
C GLN A 485 -11.54 30.92 -5.43
N TYR A 486 -10.91 29.77 -5.70
CA TYR A 486 -10.81 28.64 -4.74
C TYR A 486 -12.15 28.13 -4.20
N HIS A 487 -13.20 28.31 -5.00
CA HIS A 487 -14.55 27.80 -4.78
C HIS A 487 -14.68 26.41 -5.38
N THR A 488 -15.79 25.73 -5.09
CA THR A 488 -16.15 24.46 -5.72
C THR A 488 -17.35 24.63 -6.65
N ALA A 489 -17.44 23.78 -7.69
CA ALA A 489 -18.56 23.70 -8.61
C ALA A 489 -18.96 22.23 -8.77
N THR A 490 -20.20 21.90 -8.44
CA THR A 490 -20.74 20.53 -8.46
C THR A 490 -21.90 20.45 -9.42
N LEU A 491 -21.81 19.60 -10.45
CA LEU A 491 -22.96 19.26 -11.30
C LEU A 491 -23.97 18.47 -10.47
N LEU A 492 -25.20 18.95 -10.39
CA LEU A 492 -26.30 18.30 -9.68
C LEU A 492 -27.03 17.32 -10.59
N THR A 493 -27.84 16.44 -9.98
CA THR A 493 -28.62 15.41 -10.69
C THR A 493 -29.67 15.98 -11.64
N ASP A 494 -30.12 17.22 -11.41
CA ASP A 494 -31.05 17.95 -12.29
C ASP A 494 -30.35 18.68 -13.44
N GLY A 495 -29.02 18.59 -13.53
CA GLY A 495 -28.20 19.22 -14.56
C GLY A 495 -27.80 20.67 -14.25
N THR A 496 -28.23 21.26 -13.14
CA THR A 496 -27.73 22.57 -12.69
C THR A 496 -26.35 22.44 -12.04
N VAL A 497 -25.59 23.53 -11.96
CA VAL A 497 -24.26 23.54 -11.31
C VAL A 497 -24.31 24.37 -10.03
N LEU A 498 -24.06 23.73 -8.90
CA LEU A 498 -23.93 24.36 -7.58
C LEU A 498 -22.53 24.91 -7.41
N VAL A 499 -22.42 26.23 -7.22
CA VAL A 499 -21.17 26.91 -6.91
C VAL A 499 -21.21 27.45 -5.49
N THR A 500 -20.22 27.10 -4.66
CA THR A 500 -20.21 27.49 -3.25
C THR A 500 -18.83 27.90 -2.73
N GLY A 501 -18.85 28.84 -1.78
CA GLY A 501 -17.69 29.34 -1.06
C GLY A 501 -16.63 30.00 -1.92
N GLY A 502 -15.38 29.93 -1.48
CA GLY A 502 -14.23 30.60 -2.08
C GLY A 502 -13.92 31.95 -1.43
N TYR A 503 -13.15 32.76 -2.14
CA TYR A 503 -12.69 34.09 -1.70
C TYR A 503 -12.90 35.11 -2.81
N ASN A 504 -13.42 36.30 -2.48
CA ASN A 504 -13.74 37.33 -3.48
C ASN A 504 -12.67 38.45 -3.61
N GLY A 505 -11.54 38.33 -2.92
CA GLY A 505 -10.52 39.40 -2.85
C GLY A 505 -10.65 40.31 -1.64
N SER A 506 -11.80 40.29 -0.93
CA SER A 506 -12.02 41.07 0.30
C SER A 506 -12.44 40.20 1.48
N GLY A 507 -13.12 39.08 1.24
CA GLY A 507 -13.65 38.20 2.27
C GLY A 507 -13.88 36.77 1.78
N TYR A 508 -13.90 35.87 2.76
CA TYR A 508 -14.23 34.45 2.57
C TYR A 508 -15.74 34.29 2.44
N LEU A 509 -16.17 33.42 1.54
CA LEU A 509 -17.58 33.32 1.16
C LEU A 509 -18.23 32.09 1.78
N SER A 510 -19.48 32.26 2.22
CA SER A 510 -20.45 31.19 2.40
C SER A 510 -21.54 31.21 1.32
N SER A 511 -21.49 32.19 0.42
CA SER A 511 -22.50 32.38 -0.61
C SER A 511 -22.52 31.24 -1.61
N THR A 512 -23.74 30.83 -1.97
CA THR A 512 -24.02 29.71 -2.87
C THR A 512 -24.89 30.18 -4.03
N GLU A 513 -24.56 29.72 -5.23
CA GLU A 513 -25.25 30.09 -6.47
C GLU A 513 -25.47 28.85 -7.35
N LEU A 514 -26.55 28.86 -8.12
CA LEU A 514 -26.89 27.82 -9.08
C LEU A 514 -26.78 28.39 -10.49
N TYR A 515 -26.06 27.69 -11.36
CA TYR A 515 -26.07 27.93 -12.80
C TYR A 515 -27.05 26.99 -13.48
N ASN A 516 -27.93 27.54 -14.32
CA ASN A 516 -28.80 26.76 -15.20
C ASN A 516 -28.23 26.73 -16.63
N PRO A 517 -27.70 25.59 -17.11
CA PRO A 517 -27.14 25.48 -18.46
C PRO A 517 -28.12 25.74 -19.61
N SER A 518 -29.43 25.56 -19.39
CA SER A 518 -30.43 25.73 -20.45
C SER A 518 -30.70 27.21 -20.77
N SER A 519 -30.62 28.07 -19.75
CA SER A 519 -30.86 29.51 -19.88
C SER A 519 -29.57 30.34 -19.80
N GLY A 520 -28.46 29.76 -19.33
CA GLY A 520 -27.21 30.46 -19.09
C GLY A 520 -27.26 31.46 -17.92
N THR A 521 -28.25 31.33 -17.03
CA THR A 521 -28.50 32.26 -15.92
C THR A 521 -28.00 31.74 -14.57
N TRP A 522 -27.64 32.67 -13.69
CA TRP A 522 -27.25 32.38 -12.31
C TRP A 522 -28.31 32.85 -11.31
N THR A 523 -28.61 32.02 -10.32
CA THR A 523 -29.54 32.33 -9.24
C THR A 523 -28.89 32.08 -7.87
N THR A 524 -29.06 33.01 -6.94
CA THR A 524 -28.61 32.80 -5.55
C THR A 524 -29.52 31.79 -4.84
N THR A 525 -28.91 30.99 -3.96
CA THR A 525 -29.63 30.10 -3.03
C THR A 525 -29.15 30.36 -1.61
N LYS A 526 -29.63 29.60 -0.62
CA LYS A 526 -29.21 29.80 0.78
C LYS A 526 -27.71 29.57 0.93
N ASN A 527 -27.12 30.29 1.88
CA ASN A 527 -25.68 30.25 2.14
C ASN A 527 -25.32 29.10 3.09
N MET A 528 -24.07 28.63 2.99
CA MET A 528 -23.47 27.78 4.03
C MET A 528 -23.46 28.50 5.38
N ASN A 529 -23.41 27.73 6.46
CA ASN A 529 -23.31 28.26 7.82
C ASN A 529 -21.93 28.84 8.10
N ILE A 530 -20.88 28.25 7.50
CA ILE A 530 -19.49 28.67 7.68
C ILE A 530 -18.91 29.10 6.34
N VAL A 531 -18.14 30.20 6.35
CA VAL A 531 -17.36 30.65 5.18
C VAL A 531 -16.18 29.72 4.93
N ARG A 532 -15.93 29.34 3.67
CA ARG A 532 -14.89 28.34 3.35
C ARG A 532 -14.26 28.60 1.98
N GLN A 533 -12.93 28.56 1.90
CA GLN A 533 -12.19 28.33 0.65
C GLN A 533 -11.34 27.05 0.74
N TYR A 534 -10.93 26.49 -0.39
CA TYR A 534 -10.16 25.22 -0.45
C TYR A 534 -10.86 24.04 0.27
N HIS A 535 -12.18 24.11 0.37
CA HIS A 535 -13.02 23.01 0.82
C HIS A 535 -13.28 22.07 -0.35
N THR A 536 -13.74 20.86 -0.06
CA THR A 536 -14.24 19.95 -1.09
C THR A 536 -15.76 20.02 -1.15
N ALA A 537 -16.34 19.72 -2.31
CA ALA A 537 -17.78 19.54 -2.49
C ALA A 537 -18.01 18.23 -3.25
N THR A 538 -18.74 17.30 -2.65
CA THR A 538 -18.94 15.94 -3.16
C THR A 538 -20.42 15.68 -3.35
N LEU A 539 -20.86 15.40 -4.58
CA LEU A 539 -22.21 14.90 -4.83
C LEU A 539 -22.34 13.47 -4.28
N LEU A 540 -23.30 13.28 -3.39
CA LEU A 540 -23.60 12.00 -2.76
C LEU A 540 -24.61 11.21 -3.59
N THR A 541 -24.65 9.89 -3.40
CA THR A 541 -25.59 8.99 -4.08
C THR A 541 -27.06 9.30 -3.79
N ASN A 542 -27.36 9.99 -2.70
CA ASN A 542 -28.70 10.47 -2.35
C ASN A 542 -29.04 11.84 -2.96
N GLY A 543 -28.18 12.41 -3.81
CA GLY A 543 -28.39 13.69 -4.49
C GLY A 543 -28.00 14.93 -3.68
N LYS A 544 -27.64 14.80 -2.40
CA LYS A 544 -27.14 15.92 -1.59
C LYS A 544 -25.67 16.21 -1.90
N VAL A 545 -25.20 17.42 -1.60
CA VAL A 545 -23.79 17.78 -1.74
C VAL A 545 -23.16 17.94 -0.36
N LEU A 546 -22.14 17.13 -0.08
CA LEU A 546 -21.30 17.25 1.11
C LEU A 546 -20.21 18.29 0.87
N VAL A 547 -20.20 19.37 1.64
CA VAL A 547 -19.08 20.30 1.74
C VAL A 547 -18.31 20.04 3.01
N ALA A 548 -17.00 19.80 2.90
CA ALA A 548 -16.15 19.47 4.03
C ALA A 548 -14.88 20.33 4.10
N GLY A 549 -14.43 20.60 5.32
CA GLY A 549 -13.13 21.22 5.61
C GLY A 549 -12.95 22.61 5.01
N GLY A 550 -11.71 22.94 4.64
CA GLY A 550 -11.31 24.21 4.07
C GLY A 550 -10.78 25.21 5.10
N TYR A 551 -10.68 26.47 4.70
CA TYR A 551 -10.19 27.58 5.52
C TYR A 551 -11.21 28.71 5.58
N SER A 552 -11.51 29.20 6.78
CA SER A 552 -12.50 30.27 7.02
C SER A 552 -11.93 31.68 6.98
N GLY A 553 -10.61 31.83 6.87
CA GLY A 553 -9.93 33.10 7.12
C GLY A 553 -9.35 33.24 8.52
N SER A 554 -9.91 32.52 9.49
CA SER A 554 -9.44 32.49 10.88
C SER A 554 -8.92 31.12 11.32
N ALA A 555 -9.41 30.03 10.72
CA ALA A 555 -9.02 28.67 11.08
C ALA A 555 -9.18 27.69 9.91
N TYR A 556 -8.40 26.60 9.95
CA TYR A 556 -8.71 25.39 9.19
C TYR A 556 -9.93 24.71 9.81
N LEU A 557 -10.77 24.12 8.97
CA LEU A 557 -12.05 23.58 9.38
C LEU A 557 -12.02 22.05 9.35
N ALA A 558 -12.64 21.44 10.35
CA ALA A 558 -12.97 20.01 10.39
C ALA A 558 -14.46 19.77 10.10
N SER A 559 -15.27 20.83 10.20
CA SER A 559 -16.71 20.76 10.06
C SER A 559 -17.12 20.46 8.62
N ALA A 560 -18.29 19.85 8.48
CA ALA A 560 -18.91 19.58 7.19
C ALA A 560 -20.41 19.95 7.21
N GLU A 561 -20.94 20.22 6.04
CA GLU A 561 -22.31 20.66 5.82
C GLU A 561 -22.90 19.97 4.58
N LEU A 562 -24.19 19.68 4.61
CA LEU A 562 -24.94 19.08 3.51
C LEU A 562 -25.86 20.11 2.87
N TYR A 563 -25.72 20.32 1.57
CA TYR A 563 -26.70 21.02 0.75
C TYR A 563 -27.75 20.03 0.22
N ASP A 564 -29.02 20.39 0.38
CA ASP A 564 -30.15 19.65 -0.19
C ASP A 564 -30.73 20.41 -1.39
N PRO A 565 -30.46 19.97 -2.64
CA PRO A 565 -30.96 20.64 -3.84
C PRO A 565 -32.48 20.78 -3.91
N SER A 566 -33.24 19.88 -3.29
CA SER A 566 -34.71 19.91 -3.36
C SER A 566 -35.32 21.06 -2.55
N THR A 567 -34.59 21.57 -1.55
CA THR A 567 -35.05 22.65 -0.67
C THR A 567 -34.16 23.89 -0.69
N GLY A 568 -32.95 23.78 -1.25
CA GLY A 568 -31.92 24.80 -1.17
C GLY A 568 -31.35 25.00 0.24
N ASN A 569 -31.63 24.11 1.20
CA ASN A 569 -31.19 24.24 2.58
C ASN A 569 -29.79 23.66 2.82
N TRP A 570 -29.06 24.28 3.75
CA TRP A 570 -27.84 23.75 4.32
C TRP A 570 -28.10 23.19 5.71
N THR A 571 -27.53 22.02 6.00
CA THR A 571 -27.60 21.38 7.33
C THR A 571 -26.20 20.98 7.78
N THR A 572 -25.88 21.20 9.05
CA THR A 572 -24.61 20.72 9.62
C THR A 572 -24.65 19.20 9.75
N THR A 573 -23.51 18.55 9.54
CA THR A 573 -23.34 17.10 9.75
C THR A 573 -22.14 16.84 10.66
N GLY A 574 -21.74 15.57 10.84
CA GLY A 574 -20.56 15.23 11.62
C GLY A 574 -19.31 15.98 11.16
N SER A 575 -18.31 16.07 12.03
CA SER A 575 -17.03 16.69 11.73
C SER A 575 -15.91 15.66 11.68
N MET A 576 -14.91 15.93 10.83
CA MET A 576 -13.65 15.20 10.80
C MET A 576 -12.91 15.32 12.15
N SER A 577 -12.05 14.36 12.45
CA SER A 577 -11.19 14.36 13.65
C SER A 577 -10.08 15.40 13.59
N SER A 578 -9.68 15.81 12.37
CA SER A 578 -8.67 16.84 12.15
C SER A 578 -9.17 17.91 11.20
N THR A 579 -8.84 19.16 11.50
CA THR A 579 -9.04 20.28 10.58
C THR A 579 -8.12 20.10 9.37
N ARG A 580 -8.56 20.53 8.18
CA ARG A 580 -7.76 20.40 6.95
C ARG A 580 -8.27 21.29 5.81
N ASN A 581 -7.34 21.80 5.01
CA ASN A 581 -7.57 22.25 3.63
C ASN A 581 -6.57 21.55 2.68
N TYR A 582 -6.60 21.81 1.37
CA TYR A 582 -5.72 21.16 0.38
C TYR A 582 -5.70 19.62 0.47
N PHE A 583 -6.85 19.05 0.84
CA PHE A 583 -7.10 17.62 0.88
C PHE A 583 -8.04 17.25 -0.26
N GLU A 584 -8.17 15.95 -0.51
CA GLU A 584 -9.05 15.44 -1.55
C GLU A 584 -10.12 14.52 -0.97
N THR A 585 -11.28 14.52 -1.62
CA THR A 585 -12.43 13.65 -1.33
C THR A 585 -12.70 12.71 -2.49
N THR A 586 -13.09 11.48 -2.17
CA THR A 586 -13.46 10.48 -3.15
C THR A 586 -14.71 9.72 -2.70
N VAL A 587 -15.71 9.58 -3.58
CA VAL A 587 -16.87 8.71 -3.34
C VAL A 587 -16.46 7.27 -3.63
N LEU A 588 -16.65 6.39 -2.65
CA LEU A 588 -16.42 4.96 -2.77
C LEU A 588 -17.61 4.25 -3.41
N ILE A 589 -17.39 3.04 -3.92
CA ILE A 589 -18.43 2.20 -4.53
C ILE A 589 -19.61 1.92 -3.58
N ASN A 590 -19.35 1.89 -2.27
CA ASN A 590 -20.36 1.70 -1.24
C ASN A 590 -21.11 3.00 -0.86
N GLY A 591 -20.84 4.11 -1.56
CA GLY A 591 -21.46 5.41 -1.34
C GLY A 591 -20.85 6.25 -0.22
N LYS A 592 -19.89 5.73 0.56
CA LYS A 592 -19.15 6.52 1.57
C LYS A 592 -18.17 7.48 0.91
N VAL A 593 -17.81 8.55 1.61
CA VAL A 593 -16.81 9.52 1.11
C VAL A 593 -15.51 9.36 1.88
N LEU A 594 -14.45 8.98 1.20
CA LEU A 594 -13.09 8.99 1.73
C LEU A 594 -12.50 10.39 1.64
N VAL A 595 -11.90 10.85 2.73
CA VAL A 595 -11.02 12.02 2.80
C VAL A 595 -9.60 11.56 3.07
N THR A 596 -8.63 12.12 2.36
CA THR A 596 -7.20 11.79 2.56
C THR A 596 -6.34 13.04 2.69
N GLY A 597 -5.45 13.05 3.69
CA GLY A 597 -4.41 14.06 3.85
C GLY A 597 -4.93 15.49 4.03
N GLY A 598 -4.18 16.45 3.51
CA GLY A 598 -4.44 17.88 3.68
C GLY A 598 -3.43 18.57 4.57
N TRP A 599 -3.71 19.84 4.85
CA TRP A 599 -2.86 20.71 5.64
C TRP A 599 -3.65 21.43 6.72
N ASN A 600 -3.04 21.57 7.90
CA ASN A 600 -3.61 22.32 9.02
C ASN A 600 -2.56 23.10 9.83
N GLY A 601 -1.45 23.45 9.18
CA GLY A 601 -0.21 23.88 9.81
C GLY A 601 0.91 22.88 9.54
N VAL A 602 0.57 21.59 9.51
CA VAL A 602 1.42 20.49 9.04
C VAL A 602 0.69 19.67 7.98
N SER A 603 1.43 18.92 7.16
CA SER A 603 0.81 17.98 6.22
C SER A 603 0.29 16.76 6.97
N LEU A 604 -0.86 16.24 6.58
CA LEU A 604 -1.54 15.13 7.25
C LEU A 604 -1.39 13.85 6.44
N ASN A 605 -1.24 12.72 7.13
CA ASN A 605 -1.38 11.38 6.55
C ASN A 605 -2.71 10.70 6.93
N ILE A 606 -3.52 11.35 7.77
CA ILE A 606 -4.76 10.78 8.29
C ILE A 606 -5.82 10.73 7.18
N SER A 607 -6.52 9.59 7.12
CA SER A 607 -7.69 9.40 6.26
C SER A 607 -8.95 9.10 7.08
N GLU A 608 -10.09 9.56 6.61
CA GLU A 608 -11.38 9.44 7.30
C GLU A 608 -12.50 9.09 6.31
N LEU A 609 -13.49 8.32 6.75
CA LEU A 609 -14.67 7.96 5.99
C LEU A 609 -15.90 8.65 6.55
N TYR A 610 -16.59 9.39 5.70
CA TYR A 610 -17.93 9.89 5.96
C TYR A 610 -18.97 8.89 5.48
N ASP A 611 -19.92 8.55 6.35
CA ASP A 611 -21.09 7.74 6.00
C ASP A 611 -22.32 8.63 5.79
N PRO A 612 -22.80 8.80 4.54
CA PRO A 612 -23.97 9.64 4.25
C PRO A 612 -25.27 9.22 4.94
N SER A 613 -25.40 7.96 5.36
CA SER A 613 -26.62 7.45 6.00
C SER A 613 -26.72 7.88 7.46
N SER A 614 -25.59 8.00 8.16
CA SER A 614 -25.53 8.36 9.58
C SER A 614 -25.00 9.78 9.81
N GLY A 615 -24.30 10.36 8.84
CA GLY A 615 -23.63 11.64 8.99
C GLY A 615 -22.37 11.58 9.85
N ILE A 616 -21.84 10.38 10.12
CA ILE A 616 -20.70 10.15 11.01
C ILE A 616 -19.39 10.06 10.21
N TRP A 617 -18.33 10.65 10.75
CA TRP A 617 -16.95 10.45 10.30
C TRP A 617 -16.25 9.39 11.14
N THR A 618 -15.49 8.52 10.48
CA THR A 618 -14.70 7.47 11.14
C THR A 618 -13.28 7.49 10.60
N THR A 619 -12.29 7.43 11.49
CA THR A 619 -10.90 7.25 11.07
C THR A 619 -10.74 5.89 10.41
N THR A 620 -10.00 5.86 9.31
CA THR A 620 -9.68 4.64 8.57
C THR A 620 -8.16 4.56 8.38
N THR A 621 -7.66 3.54 7.68
CA THR A 621 -6.23 3.38 7.41
C THR A 621 -5.61 4.68 6.89
N SER A 622 -4.52 5.13 7.51
CA SER A 622 -3.82 6.35 7.07
C SER A 622 -3.05 6.12 5.76
N MET A 623 -2.77 7.21 5.05
CA MET A 623 -1.76 7.22 3.99
C MET A 623 -0.38 6.92 4.57
N ASN A 624 0.48 6.31 3.77
CA ASN A 624 1.87 5.99 4.12
C ASN A 624 2.68 7.28 4.32
N ALA A 625 2.45 8.29 3.47
CA ALA A 625 3.07 9.59 3.62
C ALA A 625 2.04 10.66 3.96
N ALA A 626 2.45 11.65 4.76
CA ALA A 626 1.68 12.88 4.89
C ALA A 626 1.72 13.65 3.58
N ARG A 627 0.59 14.18 3.14
CA ARG A 627 0.47 14.90 1.87
C ARG A 627 -0.56 16.01 1.96
N SER A 628 -0.24 17.13 1.34
CA SER A 628 -1.17 18.20 0.99
C SER A 628 -1.02 18.53 -0.50
N SER A 629 -2.06 19.11 -1.12
CA SER A 629 -2.04 19.47 -2.55
C SER A 629 -1.72 18.29 -3.49
N HIS A 630 -1.99 17.06 -3.03
CA HIS A 630 -1.96 15.83 -3.80
C HIS A 630 -3.27 15.65 -4.58
N THR A 631 -3.34 14.62 -5.40
CA THR A 631 -4.57 14.20 -6.07
C THR A 631 -5.00 12.83 -5.62
N THR A 632 -6.31 12.58 -5.56
CA THR A 632 -6.89 11.23 -5.41
C THR A 632 -7.70 10.88 -6.64
N THR A 633 -7.46 9.70 -7.21
CA THR A 633 -8.13 9.24 -8.43
C THR A 633 -8.70 7.85 -8.22
N VAL A 634 -10.01 7.67 -8.38
CA VAL A 634 -10.65 6.34 -8.36
C VAL A 634 -10.26 5.58 -9.62
N LEU A 635 -9.61 4.45 -9.46
CA LEU A 635 -9.27 3.54 -10.55
C LEU A 635 -10.49 2.67 -10.90
N MET A 636 -10.50 2.09 -12.10
CA MET A 636 -11.61 1.24 -12.56
C MET A 636 -11.87 0.02 -11.65
N ASN A 637 -10.88 -0.40 -10.87
CA ASN A 637 -11.00 -1.49 -9.90
C ASN A 637 -11.53 -1.04 -8.52
N GLY A 638 -11.91 0.24 -8.35
CA GLY A 638 -12.41 0.82 -7.10
C GLY A 638 -11.32 1.35 -6.17
N ASN A 639 -10.05 0.94 -6.35
CA ASN A 639 -8.95 1.46 -5.56
C ASN A 639 -8.69 2.93 -5.88
N ILE A 640 -8.03 3.62 -4.95
CA ILE A 640 -7.77 5.06 -5.09
C ILE A 640 -6.28 5.28 -5.20
N LEU A 641 -5.85 5.89 -6.31
CA LEU A 641 -4.50 6.37 -6.49
C LEU A 641 -4.35 7.74 -5.84
N VAL A 642 -3.46 7.84 -4.86
CA VAL A 642 -3.03 9.08 -4.24
C VAL A 642 -1.67 9.46 -4.85
N ALA A 643 -1.57 10.59 -5.55
CA ALA A 643 -0.36 10.96 -6.29
C ALA A 643 0.18 12.34 -5.92
N GLY A 644 1.51 12.41 -5.76
CA GLY A 644 2.26 13.65 -5.57
C GLY A 644 1.90 14.40 -4.31
N GLY A 645 1.93 15.73 -4.41
CA GLY A 645 1.65 16.65 -3.31
C GLY A 645 2.91 17.18 -2.65
N TYR A 646 2.75 17.68 -1.43
CA TYR A 646 3.76 18.39 -0.68
C TYR A 646 3.75 17.98 0.79
N VAL A 647 4.94 17.86 1.37
CA VAL A 647 5.18 17.57 2.80
C VAL A 647 6.49 18.23 3.22
N ASP A 648 6.49 18.98 4.32
CA ASP A 648 7.70 19.50 4.98
C ASP A 648 8.78 20.10 4.02
N SER A 649 8.38 20.97 3.10
CA SER A 649 9.27 21.59 2.09
C SER A 649 9.73 20.67 0.96
N ILE A 650 9.17 19.48 0.87
CA ILE A 650 9.47 18.47 -0.14
C ILE A 650 8.27 18.33 -1.07
N TYR A 651 8.56 18.42 -2.38
CA TYR A 651 7.62 18.12 -3.45
C TYR A 651 7.68 16.63 -3.74
N LEU A 652 6.53 15.98 -3.75
CA LEU A 652 6.45 14.54 -3.89
C LEU A 652 6.25 14.14 -5.35
N ASN A 653 7.04 13.17 -5.79
CA ASN A 653 6.78 12.39 -7.00
C ASN A 653 6.19 11.01 -6.67
N THR A 654 6.08 10.67 -5.39
CA THR A 654 5.61 9.35 -4.95
C THR A 654 4.10 9.25 -5.12
N ALA A 655 3.63 8.03 -5.39
CA ALA A 655 2.22 7.69 -5.39
C ALA A 655 1.97 6.50 -4.45
N GLU A 656 0.76 6.42 -3.92
CA GLU A 656 0.29 5.33 -3.08
C GLU A 656 -1.13 4.88 -3.46
N LEU A 657 -1.47 3.62 -3.17
CA LEU A 657 -2.82 3.10 -3.37
C LEU A 657 -3.54 3.00 -2.02
N TYR A 658 -4.74 3.56 -1.99
CA TYR A 658 -5.69 3.38 -0.93
C TYR A 658 -6.73 2.34 -1.35
N LEU A 659 -6.93 1.32 -0.52
CA LEU A 659 -7.83 0.20 -0.84
C LEU A 659 -9.24 0.52 -0.40
N SER A 660 -10.19 0.44 -1.33
CA SER A 660 -11.62 0.54 -1.04
C SER A 660 -12.16 -0.81 -0.58
N THR A 661 -11.71 -1.32 0.57
CA THR A 661 -12.35 -2.50 1.20
C THR A 661 -13.33 -2.07 2.26
#